data_AF-A0A0W0TTL9-F1
#
_entry.id   AF-A0A0W0TTL9-F1
#
_cell.length_a   1.000
_cell.length_b   1.000
_cell.length_c   1.000
_cell.angle_alpha   90.00
_cell.angle_beta   90.00
_cell.angle_gamma   90.00
#
_symmetry.space_group_name_H-M   'P 1'
#
loop_
_entity.id
_entity.type
_entity.pdbx_description
1 polymer ?
#
loop_
_entity_poly.entity_id
_entity_poly.type
_entity_poly.pdbx_seq_one_letter_code
_entity_poly.pdbx_strand_id
1 'polypeptide(L)'
;MPKLRTLEKHLSHPLARHIPETVWYSRYFECEALDAELQRMEGSLETASLPLQPVERPLKSLLCMLYGHREHGVEAVLAASRAMGCDDLSIFIAGACVGRTDLLHALGQAMALEPHRQAIQAENYYLYWIVAVAGHLEILKHFESLMSEEQQMEAIKVLNYYGYAATAACGHLDILKHLESRMSEAQKLEALLAGDYGAYSSAATENHPEILEHFENRMSDAQKREALQTDDYGMYRYTAAHGHLDILKHLENQMSEAQVLEALQAGNYFAYRIAAACSRQLVLEHLHRKPLIFAWAEMHMREYGHHVRPYAEARLQEWQEASEAFAASNPNGVFTLNATDARLAFYVARHLIRENTEEALEHLRFLMRIPGVAVLAHRAVTPNETNELLRLALATENEAAAAILLTLAPVRILAEENQFYVHEMQGGLDLRALAEDRESSMRVLTKAEQKRIRRIHAHYGEVLQFTGAENLLEILRERLRERCLDHPACITVNDTTIHLPLTWNEFLEMPLEQDAREAALKAYHAHPAHTALRWLLRPNPWMAENAAYVEGNPALHTGYSTFENYHTLIGLLWLAASDENTPATDGHTLEGRIEHFIRELALIGRAHNWDRTRPVQRADGTEAREEYDNVKEGDMPSCYSGVNRRLFQSVIGHPFMHPFGNDILEAELRDFARSHFLQQLTADKRAHLLDAEEAIANLEPLTGDQLEAMESLNISEEKGRAFIDSLQKKYAEEWTPACSAFLQDWLVLPRAGITTHVSSLWMLTDFSNLLRSPAPVDSPSAAREGFFATTNSAASSGRQASSDNGDGYTDISCQSPGSSSQSRG
;
A
#
# COMPACT_ATOMS: atom_id res chain seq x y z
N MET A 1 4.09 -37.56 13.65
CA MET A 1 3.14 -36.54 14.17
C MET A 1 2.89 -35.47 13.12
N PRO A 2 2.03 -35.73 12.13
CA PRO A 2 1.50 -34.70 11.25
C PRO A 2 0.69 -33.66 12.03
N LYS A 3 1.12 -32.38 11.96
CA LYS A 3 0.35 -31.21 12.44
C LYS A 3 -0.28 -30.52 11.23
N LEU A 4 -1.49 -30.93 10.88
CA LEU A 4 -2.19 -30.51 9.66
C LEU A 4 -3.14 -29.37 10.00
N ARG A 5 -2.55 -28.19 10.27
CA ARG A 5 -3.24 -26.97 10.72
C ARG A 5 -3.94 -26.18 9.60
N THR A 6 -3.86 -26.62 8.35
CA THR A 6 -4.52 -25.97 7.22
C THR A 6 -5.33 -26.98 6.44
N LEU A 7 -6.49 -26.57 5.92
CA LEU A 7 -7.44 -27.46 5.26
C LEU A 7 -6.80 -28.22 4.08
N GLU A 8 -5.99 -27.52 3.29
CA GLU A 8 -5.18 -28.12 2.22
C GLU A 8 -4.27 -29.26 2.73
N LYS A 9 -3.59 -29.09 3.87
CA LYS A 9 -2.71 -30.12 4.46
C LYS A 9 -3.50 -31.28 5.04
N HIS A 10 -4.70 -31.02 5.57
CA HIS A 10 -5.60 -32.05 6.07
C HIS A 10 -6.16 -32.91 4.93
N LEU A 11 -6.71 -32.28 3.88
CA LEU A 11 -7.33 -32.96 2.73
C LEU A 11 -6.31 -33.66 1.81
N SER A 12 -5.08 -33.15 1.70
CA SER A 12 -4.00 -33.79 0.92
C SER A 12 -3.36 -34.99 1.62
N HIS A 13 -3.53 -35.15 2.94
CA HIS A 13 -2.96 -36.25 3.67
C HIS A 13 -3.75 -37.56 3.43
N PRO A 14 -3.10 -38.69 3.08
CA PRO A 14 -3.79 -39.90 2.61
C PRO A 14 -4.83 -40.46 3.59
N LEU A 15 -4.53 -40.42 4.90
CA LEU A 15 -5.40 -40.95 5.96
C LEU A 15 -6.29 -39.88 6.61
N ALA A 16 -5.69 -38.83 7.21
CA ALA A 16 -6.43 -37.78 7.93
C ALA A 16 -7.62 -37.16 7.15
N ARG A 17 -7.56 -37.05 5.81
CA ARG A 17 -8.67 -36.60 4.95
C ARG A 17 -9.98 -37.39 5.10
N HIS A 18 -9.93 -38.60 5.66
CA HIS A 18 -11.13 -39.43 5.93
C HIS A 18 -11.85 -39.04 7.23
N ILE A 19 -11.23 -38.22 8.08
CA ILE A 19 -11.85 -37.55 9.24
C ILE A 19 -12.48 -36.24 8.73
N PRO A 20 -13.78 -35.98 8.99
CA PRO A 20 -14.41 -34.71 8.66
C PRO A 20 -13.70 -33.52 9.31
N GLU A 21 -13.66 -32.38 8.62
CA GLU A 21 -13.05 -31.14 9.11
C GLU A 21 -13.55 -30.76 10.51
N THR A 22 -14.88 -30.81 10.70
CA THR A 22 -15.56 -30.53 11.97
C THR A 22 -15.08 -31.38 13.15
N VAL A 23 -14.50 -32.56 12.89
CA VAL A 23 -13.92 -33.44 13.93
C VAL A 23 -12.38 -33.32 13.98
N TRP A 24 -11.71 -33.03 12.86
CA TRP A 24 -10.26 -32.82 12.81
C TRP A 24 -9.80 -31.53 13.51
N TYR A 25 -10.53 -30.43 13.32
CA TYR A 25 -10.27 -29.14 13.98
C TYR A 25 -10.89 -29.06 15.39
N SER A 26 -11.77 -30.00 15.75
CA SER A 26 -12.27 -30.14 17.11
C SER A 26 -11.14 -30.49 18.09
N ARG A 27 -11.41 -30.31 19.39
CA ARG A 27 -10.55 -30.78 20.49
C ARG A 27 -10.25 -32.29 20.48
N TYR A 28 -11.01 -33.09 19.72
CA TYR A 28 -10.75 -34.53 19.63
C TYR A 28 -9.46 -34.82 18.86
N PHE A 29 -9.08 -33.98 17.90
CA PHE A 29 -7.83 -34.09 17.14
C PHE A 29 -6.88 -32.90 17.32
N GLU A 30 -7.37 -31.67 17.56
CA GLU A 30 -6.52 -30.47 17.72
C GLU A 30 -5.60 -30.23 16.50
N CYS A 31 -6.07 -30.60 15.31
CA CYS A 31 -5.31 -30.62 14.05
C CYS A 31 -4.06 -31.54 14.05
N GLU A 32 -3.96 -32.50 14.97
CA GLU A 32 -2.82 -33.41 15.09
C GLU A 32 -3.21 -34.86 15.41
N ALA A 33 -2.48 -35.82 14.84
CA ALA A 33 -2.56 -37.23 15.19
C ALA A 33 -1.17 -37.87 15.15
N LEU A 34 -1.02 -39.00 15.84
CA LEU A 34 0.11 -39.90 15.63
C LEU A 34 -0.06 -40.67 14.33
N ASP A 35 1.07 -41.02 13.71
CA ASP A 35 1.07 -41.88 12.53
C ASP A 35 0.50 -43.28 12.86
N ALA A 36 0.78 -43.78 14.08
CA ALA A 36 0.18 -45.01 14.62
C ALA A 36 -1.34 -44.90 14.86
N GLU A 37 -1.85 -43.72 15.28
CA GLU A 37 -3.29 -43.48 15.42
C GLU A 37 -3.97 -43.52 14.05
N LEU A 38 -3.41 -42.81 13.06
CA LEU A 38 -3.95 -42.75 11.69
C LEU A 38 -3.90 -44.10 10.97
N GLN A 39 -2.84 -44.90 11.17
CA GLN A 39 -2.68 -46.23 10.57
C GLN A 39 -3.82 -47.21 10.93
N ARG A 40 -4.58 -46.97 12.00
CA ARG A 40 -5.78 -47.75 12.34
C ARG A 40 -6.95 -47.55 11.37
N MET A 41 -6.83 -46.63 10.39
CA MET A 41 -7.76 -46.57 9.26
C MET A 41 -7.49 -47.62 8.18
N GLU A 42 -6.31 -48.25 8.18
CA GLU A 42 -5.86 -49.19 7.15
C GLU A 42 -5.84 -50.64 7.67
N GLY A 43 -5.73 -51.59 6.74
CA GLY A 43 -5.65 -53.02 7.05
C GLY A 43 -7.03 -53.65 7.26
N SER A 44 -7.09 -54.65 8.13
CA SER A 44 -8.36 -55.26 8.57
C SER A 44 -8.73 -54.77 9.98
N LEU A 45 -10.01 -54.91 10.35
CA LEU A 45 -10.48 -54.53 11.67
C LEU A 45 -9.68 -55.23 12.79
N GLU A 46 -9.28 -56.49 12.61
CA GLU A 46 -8.46 -57.21 13.58
C GLU A 46 -7.09 -56.56 13.79
N THR A 47 -6.46 -56.06 12.72
CA THR A 47 -5.19 -55.34 12.81
C THR A 47 -5.36 -53.94 13.40
N ALA A 48 -6.45 -53.25 13.06
CA ALA A 48 -6.78 -51.94 13.62
C ALA A 48 -7.24 -52.01 15.09
N SER A 49 -7.72 -53.17 15.55
CA SER A 49 -8.21 -53.41 16.92
C SER A 49 -7.13 -53.86 17.91
N LEU A 50 -5.86 -53.94 17.52
CA LEU A 50 -4.77 -54.35 18.42
C LEU A 50 -4.68 -53.40 19.63
N PRO A 51 -4.26 -53.88 20.82
CA PRO A 51 -4.14 -53.05 22.02
C PRO A 51 -3.38 -51.73 21.78
N LEU A 52 -3.85 -50.65 22.39
CA LEU A 52 -3.25 -49.33 22.25
C LEU A 52 -1.80 -49.29 22.75
N GLN A 53 -0.91 -48.66 21.99
CA GLN A 53 0.44 -48.36 22.46
C GLN A 53 0.39 -47.28 23.55
N PRO A 54 1.33 -47.24 24.51
CA PRO A 54 1.31 -46.27 25.62
C PRO A 54 1.36 -44.79 25.22
N VAL A 55 1.66 -44.48 23.96
CA VAL A 55 1.71 -43.11 23.40
C VAL A 55 0.42 -42.70 22.70
N GLU A 56 -0.46 -43.64 22.37
CA GLU A 56 -1.72 -43.38 21.65
C GLU A 56 -2.79 -42.82 22.58
N ARG A 57 -3.59 -41.85 22.09
CA ARG A 57 -4.79 -41.37 22.80
C ARG A 57 -5.97 -42.27 22.43
N PRO A 58 -6.63 -42.98 23.39
CA PRO A 58 -7.67 -43.96 23.08
C PRO A 58 -8.78 -43.45 22.15
N LEU A 59 -9.29 -42.24 22.42
CA LEU A 59 -10.35 -41.63 21.61
C LEU A 59 -9.88 -41.26 20.18
N LYS A 60 -8.63 -40.83 19.99
CA LYS A 60 -8.08 -40.54 18.64
C LYS A 60 -7.93 -41.83 17.84
N SER A 61 -7.26 -42.84 18.41
CA SER A 61 -7.11 -44.17 17.80
C SER A 61 -8.45 -44.79 17.44
N LEU A 62 -9.45 -44.64 18.32
CA LEU A 62 -10.80 -45.17 18.10
C LEU A 62 -11.54 -44.42 17.00
N LEU A 63 -11.50 -43.08 16.97
CA LEU A 63 -12.04 -42.28 15.87
C LEU A 63 -11.39 -42.65 14.54
N CYS A 64 -10.06 -42.83 14.49
CA CYS A 64 -9.36 -43.31 13.30
C CYS A 64 -9.88 -44.67 12.84
N MET A 65 -9.97 -45.66 13.74
CA MET A 65 -10.51 -46.98 13.40
C MET A 65 -11.95 -46.87 12.86
N LEU A 66 -12.84 -46.15 13.55
CA LEU A 66 -14.23 -46.02 13.15
C LEU A 66 -14.41 -45.28 11.81
N TYR A 67 -13.52 -44.35 11.45
CA TYR A 67 -13.56 -43.67 10.16
C TYR A 67 -13.02 -44.52 9.01
N GLY A 68 -12.07 -45.42 9.25
CA GLY A 68 -11.55 -46.36 8.24
C GLY A 68 -12.43 -47.59 8.03
N HIS A 69 -13.08 -48.09 9.08
CA HIS A 69 -13.80 -49.38 9.11
C HIS A 69 -15.33 -49.22 9.25
N ARG A 70 -15.92 -48.29 8.49
CA ARG A 70 -17.35 -47.93 8.59
C ARG A 70 -18.30 -49.07 8.19
N GLU A 71 -17.85 -49.98 7.34
CA GLU A 71 -18.60 -51.10 6.76
C GLU A 71 -18.90 -52.24 7.75
N HIS A 72 -18.19 -52.30 8.87
CA HIS A 72 -18.37 -53.37 9.85
C HIS A 72 -19.54 -53.13 10.80
N GLY A 73 -20.32 -54.19 11.05
CA GLY A 73 -21.50 -54.17 11.91
C GLY A 73 -21.19 -53.99 13.40
N VAL A 74 -22.20 -53.53 14.14
CA VAL A 74 -22.11 -53.08 15.55
C VAL A 74 -21.32 -54.02 16.47
N GLU A 75 -21.60 -55.33 16.46
CA GLU A 75 -20.95 -56.32 17.33
C GLU A 75 -19.44 -56.46 17.09
N ALA A 76 -19.03 -56.48 15.81
CA ALA A 76 -17.63 -56.59 15.44
C ALA A 76 -16.86 -55.33 15.86
N VAL A 77 -17.46 -54.16 15.66
CA VAL A 77 -16.89 -52.87 16.07
C VAL A 77 -16.80 -52.75 17.59
N LEU A 78 -17.83 -53.14 18.35
CA LEU A 78 -17.78 -53.16 19.82
C LEU A 78 -16.69 -54.09 20.36
N ALA A 79 -16.57 -55.30 19.78
CA ALA A 79 -15.51 -56.23 20.14
C ALA A 79 -14.11 -55.66 19.85
N ALA A 80 -13.93 -55.05 18.66
CA ALA A 80 -12.69 -54.40 18.26
C ALA A 80 -12.31 -53.22 19.18
N SER A 81 -13.25 -52.31 19.46
CA SER A 81 -13.00 -51.15 20.33
C SER A 81 -12.63 -51.55 21.76
N ARG A 82 -13.26 -52.60 22.30
CA ARG A 82 -12.92 -53.16 23.61
C ARG A 82 -11.59 -53.91 23.60
N ALA A 83 -11.22 -54.57 22.50
CA ALA A 83 -9.91 -55.21 22.32
C ALA A 83 -8.75 -54.19 22.29
N MET A 84 -8.99 -52.98 21.79
CA MET A 84 -8.05 -51.85 21.91
C MET A 84 -7.85 -51.39 23.36
N GLY A 85 -8.79 -51.70 24.26
CA GLY A 85 -8.83 -51.20 25.64
C GLY A 85 -9.62 -49.90 25.82
N CYS A 86 -10.48 -49.52 24.86
CA CYS A 86 -11.35 -48.35 25.02
C CYS A 86 -12.56 -48.69 25.91
N ASP A 87 -12.93 -47.77 26.79
CA ASP A 87 -14.15 -47.88 27.59
C ASP A 87 -15.41 -47.53 26.77
N ASP A 88 -16.56 -48.04 27.22
CA ASP A 88 -17.84 -47.87 26.52
C ASP A 88 -18.26 -46.39 26.38
N LEU A 89 -17.80 -45.50 27.27
CA LEU A 89 -18.02 -44.05 27.17
C LEU A 89 -17.25 -43.44 26.00
N SER A 90 -15.98 -43.82 25.82
CA SER A 90 -15.17 -43.43 24.68
C SER A 90 -15.75 -43.96 23.36
N ILE A 91 -16.32 -45.18 23.37
CA ILE A 91 -17.02 -45.76 22.22
C ILE A 91 -18.31 -45.00 21.89
N PHE A 92 -19.07 -44.58 22.91
CA PHE A 92 -20.26 -43.73 22.71
C PHE A 92 -19.89 -42.38 22.08
N ILE A 93 -18.87 -41.69 22.61
CA ILE A 93 -18.38 -40.40 22.07
C ILE A 93 -17.89 -40.55 20.64
N ALA A 94 -17.08 -41.58 20.35
CA ALA A 94 -16.52 -41.81 19.02
C ALA A 94 -17.61 -42.21 18.01
N GLY A 95 -18.54 -43.09 18.41
CA GLY A 95 -19.70 -43.46 17.59
C GLY A 95 -20.60 -42.27 17.26
N ALA A 96 -20.76 -41.33 18.20
CA ALA A 96 -21.51 -40.10 17.99
C ALA A 96 -20.86 -39.20 16.93
N CYS A 97 -19.55 -38.96 17.01
CA CYS A 97 -18.82 -38.15 16.03
C CYS A 97 -18.81 -38.78 14.61
N VAL A 98 -18.81 -40.10 14.52
CA VAL A 98 -18.74 -40.84 13.25
C VAL A 98 -20.11 -40.99 12.57
N GLY A 99 -21.22 -40.86 13.32
CA GLY A 99 -22.58 -41.05 12.80
C GLY A 99 -23.17 -42.45 13.03
N ARG A 100 -22.58 -43.26 13.92
CA ARG A 100 -22.95 -44.66 14.16
C ARG A 100 -24.09 -44.79 15.17
N THR A 101 -25.31 -44.54 14.70
CA THR A 101 -26.54 -44.71 15.50
C THR A 101 -26.72 -46.11 16.08
N ASP A 102 -26.20 -47.14 15.40
CA ASP A 102 -26.23 -48.54 15.85
C ASP A 102 -25.38 -48.77 17.11
N LEU A 103 -24.17 -48.20 17.18
CA LEU A 103 -23.33 -48.23 18.38
C LEU A 103 -24.03 -47.54 19.56
N LEU A 104 -24.67 -46.40 19.33
CA LEU A 104 -25.39 -45.67 20.39
C LEU A 104 -26.57 -46.48 20.94
N HIS A 105 -27.33 -47.18 20.08
CA HIS A 105 -28.42 -48.06 20.53
C HIS A 105 -27.90 -49.27 21.31
N ALA A 106 -26.80 -49.91 20.87
CA ALA A 106 -26.23 -51.07 21.55
C ALA A 106 -25.65 -50.70 22.93
N LEU A 107 -24.95 -49.57 23.04
CA LEU A 107 -24.41 -49.07 24.31
C LEU A 107 -25.53 -48.55 25.23
N GLY A 108 -26.53 -47.86 24.69
CA GLY A 108 -27.70 -47.37 25.43
C GLY A 108 -28.55 -48.48 26.05
N GLN A 109 -28.48 -49.72 25.54
CA GLN A 109 -29.10 -50.91 26.15
C GLN A 109 -28.22 -51.58 27.22
N ALA A 110 -26.90 -51.37 27.16
CA ALA A 110 -25.93 -52.08 28.00
C ALA A 110 -25.42 -51.25 29.21
N MET A 111 -25.44 -49.92 29.10
CA MET A 111 -24.92 -48.99 30.12
C MET A 111 -26.04 -48.29 30.90
N ALA A 112 -25.71 -47.78 32.08
CA ALA A 112 -26.60 -46.87 32.80
C ALA A 112 -26.82 -45.56 31.99
N LEU A 113 -27.99 -44.95 32.10
CA LEU A 113 -28.32 -43.70 31.39
C LEU A 113 -27.48 -42.49 31.85
N GLU A 114 -26.97 -42.54 33.09
CA GLU A 114 -26.30 -41.40 33.74
C GLU A 114 -24.95 -41.02 33.09
N PRO A 115 -24.00 -41.95 32.84
CA PRO A 115 -22.79 -41.66 32.05
C PRO A 115 -23.06 -41.02 30.68
N HIS A 116 -24.13 -41.43 29.98
CA HIS A 116 -24.48 -40.84 28.68
C HIS A 116 -24.92 -39.38 28.80
N ARG A 117 -25.74 -39.06 29.81
CA ARG A 117 -26.16 -37.67 30.08
C ARG A 117 -24.97 -36.79 30.44
N GLN A 118 -24.07 -37.29 31.27
CA GLN A 118 -22.82 -36.60 31.62
C GLN A 118 -21.93 -36.38 30.39
N ALA A 119 -21.83 -37.36 29.48
CA ALA A 119 -21.10 -37.22 28.21
C ALA A 119 -21.68 -36.14 27.28
N ILE A 120 -23.02 -36.08 27.19
CA ILE A 120 -23.73 -35.11 26.36
C ILE A 120 -23.59 -33.70 26.94
N GLN A 121 -23.75 -33.55 28.27
CA GLN A 121 -23.70 -32.25 28.97
C GLN A 121 -22.28 -31.69 29.08
N ALA A 122 -21.29 -32.56 29.29
CA ALA A 122 -19.88 -32.30 29.58
C ALA A 122 -19.42 -30.83 29.49
N GLU A 123 -18.74 -30.44 28.42
CA GLU A 123 -18.01 -29.18 28.36
C GLU A 123 -18.84 -28.12 27.63
N ASN A 124 -19.91 -27.69 28.32
CA ASN A 124 -21.00 -26.90 27.74
C ASN A 124 -21.57 -27.59 26.49
N TYR A 125 -22.02 -28.84 26.65
CA TYR A 125 -22.63 -29.65 25.62
C TYR A 125 -21.71 -29.98 24.41
N TYR A 126 -20.39 -30.18 24.65
CA TYR A 126 -19.40 -30.34 23.56
C TYR A 126 -19.69 -31.52 22.60
N LEU A 127 -20.39 -32.57 23.01
CA LEU A 127 -20.72 -33.65 22.06
C LEU A 127 -21.94 -33.30 21.18
N TYR A 128 -22.86 -32.48 21.69
CA TYR A 128 -24.13 -32.14 21.04
C TYR A 128 -23.91 -31.27 19.78
N TRP A 129 -23.16 -30.16 19.90
CA TRP A 129 -22.83 -29.33 18.74
C TRP A 129 -21.95 -30.06 17.70
N ILE A 130 -21.02 -30.95 18.08
CA ILE A 130 -20.22 -31.74 17.13
C ILE A 130 -21.12 -32.64 16.27
N VAL A 131 -22.11 -33.28 16.90
CA VAL A 131 -23.13 -34.07 16.21
C VAL A 131 -23.98 -33.20 15.26
N ALA A 132 -24.33 -31.97 15.67
CA ALA A 132 -25.07 -31.03 14.83
C ALA A 132 -24.27 -30.55 13.61
N VAL A 133 -23.03 -30.07 13.80
CA VAL A 133 -22.16 -29.58 12.71
C VAL A 133 -21.64 -30.70 11.81
N ALA A 134 -21.70 -31.95 12.24
CA ALA A 134 -21.41 -33.12 11.40
C ALA A 134 -22.65 -33.69 10.68
N GLY A 135 -23.83 -33.09 10.86
CA GLY A 135 -25.07 -33.46 10.14
C GLY A 135 -25.79 -34.70 10.69
N HIS A 136 -25.47 -35.17 11.90
CA HIS A 136 -25.96 -36.44 12.43
C HIS A 136 -27.34 -36.32 13.12
N LEU A 137 -28.37 -35.93 12.37
CA LEU A 137 -29.72 -35.60 12.88
C LEU A 137 -30.33 -36.68 13.79
N GLU A 138 -30.19 -37.96 13.45
CA GLU A 138 -30.75 -39.06 14.26
C GLU A 138 -30.03 -39.27 15.60
N ILE A 139 -28.74 -38.91 15.68
CA ILE A 139 -27.98 -38.90 16.93
C ILE A 139 -28.37 -37.69 17.77
N LEU A 140 -28.59 -36.54 17.14
CA LEU A 140 -29.08 -35.33 17.80
C LEU A 140 -30.44 -35.59 18.47
N LYS A 141 -31.39 -36.19 17.74
CA LYS A 141 -32.68 -36.67 18.28
C LYS A 141 -32.52 -37.66 19.43
N HIS A 142 -31.58 -38.60 19.32
CA HIS A 142 -31.29 -39.55 20.39
C HIS A 142 -30.78 -38.83 21.65
N PHE A 143 -29.85 -37.89 21.53
CA PHE A 143 -29.36 -37.08 22.67
C PHE A 143 -30.48 -36.26 23.31
N GLU A 144 -31.37 -35.65 22.51
CA GLU A 144 -32.51 -34.90 23.03
C GLU A 144 -33.49 -35.77 23.81
N SER A 145 -33.67 -37.05 23.41
CA SER A 145 -34.47 -38.00 24.19
C SER A 145 -33.88 -38.31 25.57
N LEU A 146 -32.60 -38.00 25.78
CA LEU A 146 -31.87 -38.10 27.04
C LEU A 146 -31.76 -36.74 27.79
N MET A 147 -32.48 -35.71 27.36
CA MET A 147 -32.45 -34.36 27.96
C MET A 147 -33.87 -33.83 28.24
N SER A 148 -34.03 -32.98 29.27
CA SER A 148 -35.24 -32.18 29.43
C SER A 148 -35.31 -31.06 28.39
N GLU A 149 -36.50 -30.49 28.13
CA GLU A 149 -36.66 -29.35 27.22
C GLU A 149 -35.77 -28.15 27.63
N GLU A 150 -35.59 -27.95 28.92
CA GLU A 150 -34.74 -26.89 29.49
C GLU A 150 -33.25 -27.14 29.18
N GLN A 151 -32.78 -28.39 29.31
CA GLN A 151 -31.41 -28.81 28.93
C GLN A 151 -31.18 -28.75 27.41
N GLN A 152 -32.20 -29.09 26.61
CA GLN A 152 -32.14 -28.95 25.16
C GLN A 152 -31.97 -27.48 24.76
N MET A 153 -32.75 -26.57 25.37
CA MET A 153 -32.64 -25.14 25.11
C MET A 153 -31.32 -24.54 25.61
N GLU A 154 -30.83 -25.01 26.76
CA GLU A 154 -29.49 -24.67 27.28
C GLU A 154 -28.40 -25.06 26.26
N ALA A 155 -28.39 -26.32 25.81
CA ALA A 155 -27.44 -26.85 24.83
C ALA A 155 -27.39 -26.03 23.51
N ILE A 156 -28.53 -25.50 23.08
CA ILE A 156 -28.63 -24.68 21.86
C ILE A 156 -28.14 -23.24 22.09
N LYS A 157 -28.38 -22.67 23.29
CA LYS A 157 -27.97 -21.30 23.66
C LYS A 157 -26.50 -21.18 24.02
N VAL A 158 -25.79 -22.28 24.28
CA VAL A 158 -24.35 -22.32 24.62
C VAL A 158 -23.53 -21.39 23.72
N LEU A 159 -22.60 -20.65 24.35
CA LEU A 159 -21.65 -19.74 23.67
C LEU A 159 -22.35 -18.77 22.70
N ASN A 160 -23.50 -18.22 23.12
CA ASN A 160 -24.32 -17.31 22.33
C ASN A 160 -24.68 -17.90 20.95
N TYR A 161 -25.29 -19.09 20.96
CA TYR A 161 -25.73 -19.82 19.75
C TYR A 161 -24.62 -20.21 18.76
N TYR A 162 -23.35 -20.27 19.18
CA TYR A 162 -22.24 -20.66 18.29
C TYR A 162 -22.51 -21.99 17.58
N GLY A 163 -23.06 -23.00 18.27
CA GLY A 163 -23.37 -24.29 17.65
C GLY A 163 -24.38 -24.20 16.49
N TYR A 164 -25.32 -23.26 16.56
CA TYR A 164 -26.28 -22.97 15.49
C TYR A 164 -25.58 -22.26 14.31
N ALA A 165 -24.72 -21.27 14.58
CA ALA A 165 -23.93 -20.60 13.54
C ALA A 165 -22.96 -21.56 12.82
N ALA A 166 -22.26 -22.42 13.55
CA ALA A 166 -21.39 -23.44 12.98
C ALA A 166 -22.16 -24.51 12.18
N THR A 167 -23.40 -24.83 12.58
CA THR A 167 -24.28 -25.73 11.80
C THR A 167 -24.68 -25.09 10.47
N ALA A 168 -24.89 -23.76 10.46
CA ALA A 168 -25.13 -22.99 9.23
C ALA A 168 -23.88 -22.93 8.33
N ALA A 169 -22.69 -22.76 8.91
CA ALA A 169 -21.40 -22.86 8.20
C ALA A 169 -21.20 -24.22 7.52
N CYS A 170 -21.73 -25.31 8.09
CA CYS A 170 -21.59 -26.67 7.56
C CYS A 170 -22.71 -27.09 6.58
N GLY A 171 -23.65 -26.20 6.24
CA GLY A 171 -24.69 -26.50 5.23
C GLY A 171 -25.89 -27.33 5.73
N HIS A 172 -26.02 -27.53 7.05
CA HIS A 172 -26.99 -28.49 7.60
C HIS A 172 -28.38 -27.88 7.89
N LEU A 173 -29.09 -27.48 6.83
CA LEU A 173 -30.41 -26.85 6.91
C LEU A 173 -31.49 -27.70 7.59
N ASP A 174 -31.40 -29.04 7.52
CA ASP A 174 -32.31 -29.96 8.21
C ASP A 174 -32.07 -29.97 9.73
N ILE A 175 -30.81 -29.93 10.17
CA ILE A 175 -30.43 -29.73 11.57
C ILE A 175 -30.94 -28.36 12.06
N LEU A 176 -30.71 -27.27 11.32
CA LEU A 176 -31.19 -25.93 11.70
C LEU A 176 -32.73 -25.93 11.90
N LYS A 177 -33.48 -26.50 10.95
CA LYS A 177 -34.94 -26.65 11.05
C LYS A 177 -35.38 -27.51 12.25
N HIS A 178 -34.61 -28.54 12.59
CA HIS A 178 -34.87 -29.36 13.78
C HIS A 178 -34.59 -28.60 15.08
N LEU A 179 -33.48 -27.88 15.20
CA LEU A 179 -33.18 -27.02 16.35
C LEU A 179 -34.24 -25.93 16.54
N GLU A 180 -34.62 -25.26 15.44
CA GLU A 180 -35.69 -24.26 15.43
C GLU A 180 -37.05 -24.82 15.87
N SER A 181 -37.31 -26.12 15.68
CA SER A 181 -38.57 -26.74 16.13
C SER A 181 -38.78 -26.70 17.65
N ARG A 182 -37.70 -26.46 18.41
CA ARG A 182 -37.71 -26.28 19.88
C ARG A 182 -37.69 -24.82 20.33
N MET A 183 -37.56 -23.88 19.40
CA MET A 183 -37.49 -22.44 19.67
C MET A 183 -38.84 -21.77 19.46
N SER A 184 -39.17 -20.80 20.33
CA SER A 184 -40.14 -19.75 20.00
C SER A 184 -39.60 -18.83 18.90
N GLU A 185 -40.47 -18.13 18.17
CA GLU A 185 -40.05 -17.18 17.12
C GLU A 185 -39.08 -16.11 17.64
N ALA A 186 -39.25 -15.67 18.89
CA ALA A 186 -38.32 -14.74 19.54
C ALA A 186 -36.91 -15.35 19.71
N GLN A 187 -36.81 -16.62 20.09
CA GLN A 187 -35.53 -17.34 20.24
C GLN A 187 -34.89 -17.70 18.89
N LYS A 188 -35.68 -17.93 17.83
CA LYS A 188 -35.16 -18.09 16.46
C LYS A 188 -34.52 -16.81 15.97
N LEU A 189 -35.16 -15.67 16.23
CA LEU A 189 -34.60 -14.37 15.91
C LEU A 189 -33.38 -14.06 16.78
N GLU A 190 -33.42 -14.36 18.09
CA GLU A 190 -32.27 -14.25 18.99
C GLU A 190 -31.05 -15.03 18.46
N ALA A 191 -31.25 -16.28 18.02
CA ALA A 191 -30.20 -17.12 17.43
C ALA A 191 -29.64 -16.59 16.10
N LEU A 192 -30.49 -15.94 15.29
CA LEU A 192 -30.10 -15.35 14.00
C LEU A 192 -29.35 -14.02 14.17
N LEU A 193 -29.70 -13.22 15.17
CA LEU A 193 -29.02 -11.95 15.48
C LEU A 193 -27.72 -12.16 16.27
N ALA A 194 -27.53 -13.31 16.91
CA ALA A 194 -26.38 -13.61 17.75
C ALA A 194 -25.04 -13.47 17.02
N GLY A 195 -24.06 -12.85 17.69
CA GLY A 195 -22.72 -12.62 17.14
C GLY A 195 -22.73 -11.76 15.89
N ASP A 196 -23.52 -10.67 15.90
CA ASP A 196 -23.69 -9.73 14.79
C ASP A 196 -24.03 -10.43 13.45
N TYR A 197 -25.12 -11.22 13.49
CA TYR A 197 -25.60 -12.05 12.38
C TYR A 197 -24.64 -13.19 11.98
N GLY A 198 -23.84 -13.71 12.92
CA GLY A 198 -22.79 -14.70 12.66
C GLY A 198 -23.26 -15.94 11.88
N ALA A 199 -24.45 -16.48 12.19
CA ALA A 199 -25.00 -17.63 11.47
C ALA A 199 -25.29 -17.35 9.98
N TYR A 200 -25.79 -16.15 9.67
CA TYR A 200 -26.07 -15.71 8.31
C TYR A 200 -24.77 -15.40 7.54
N SER A 201 -23.82 -14.72 8.20
CA SER A 201 -22.49 -14.45 7.65
C SER A 201 -21.75 -15.75 7.31
N SER A 202 -21.69 -16.73 8.23
CA SER A 202 -21.04 -18.02 7.98
C SER A 202 -21.70 -18.84 6.86
N ALA A 203 -23.04 -18.81 6.74
CA ALA A 203 -23.71 -19.46 5.61
C ALA A 203 -23.32 -18.83 4.25
N ALA A 204 -23.05 -17.52 4.22
CA ALA A 204 -22.63 -16.80 3.02
C ALA A 204 -21.14 -16.96 2.71
N THR A 205 -20.28 -17.12 3.72
CA THR A 205 -18.85 -17.38 3.51
C THR A 205 -18.56 -18.83 3.11
N GLU A 206 -19.41 -19.78 3.50
CA GLU A 206 -19.27 -21.21 3.18
C GLU A 206 -20.18 -21.70 2.03
N ASN A 207 -20.86 -20.78 1.32
CA ASN A 207 -21.63 -21.04 0.09
C ASN A 207 -22.90 -21.91 0.25
N HIS A 208 -23.75 -21.59 1.23
CA HIS A 208 -25.04 -22.29 1.48
C HIS A 208 -26.26 -21.41 1.19
N PRO A 209 -26.62 -21.18 -0.09
CA PRO A 209 -27.68 -20.25 -0.48
C PRO A 209 -29.06 -20.61 0.09
N GLU A 210 -29.38 -21.89 0.22
CA GLU A 210 -30.65 -22.35 0.80
C GLU A 210 -30.80 -22.03 2.30
N ILE A 211 -29.68 -21.83 3.02
CA ILE A 211 -29.68 -21.35 4.40
C ILE A 211 -29.87 -19.82 4.42
N LEU A 212 -29.25 -19.08 3.50
CA LEU A 212 -29.48 -17.64 3.35
C LEU A 212 -30.96 -17.35 3.06
N GLU A 213 -31.56 -18.02 2.08
CA GLU A 213 -33.00 -17.90 1.78
C GLU A 213 -33.86 -18.22 3.02
N HIS A 214 -33.53 -19.28 3.76
CA HIS A 214 -34.27 -19.67 4.97
C HIS A 214 -34.16 -18.63 6.09
N PHE A 215 -33.00 -17.99 6.29
CA PHE A 215 -32.85 -16.90 7.25
C PHE A 215 -33.48 -15.58 6.76
N GLU A 216 -33.33 -15.22 5.49
CA GLU A 216 -33.91 -14.02 4.89
C GLU A 216 -35.44 -14.00 4.90
N ASN A 217 -36.08 -15.17 4.84
CA ASN A 217 -37.53 -15.31 5.00
C ASN A 217 -38.03 -14.98 6.43
N ARG A 218 -37.12 -14.84 7.42
CA ARG A 218 -37.41 -14.46 8.81
C ARG A 218 -36.95 -13.05 9.17
N MET A 219 -36.11 -12.43 8.35
CA MET A 219 -35.60 -11.08 8.57
C MET A 219 -36.49 -10.02 7.92
N SER A 220 -36.73 -8.92 8.63
CA SER A 220 -37.22 -7.68 8.02
C SER A 220 -36.16 -7.05 7.13
N ASP A 221 -36.56 -6.22 6.15
CA ASP A 221 -35.61 -5.53 5.27
C ASP A 221 -34.62 -4.63 6.02
N ALA A 222 -34.98 -4.17 7.23
CA ALA A 222 -34.07 -3.44 8.10
C ALA A 222 -32.95 -4.34 8.63
N GLN A 223 -33.31 -5.52 9.13
CA GLN A 223 -32.34 -6.52 9.63
C GLN A 223 -31.47 -7.08 8.50
N LYS A 224 -32.01 -7.29 7.30
CA LYS A 224 -31.20 -7.66 6.12
C LYS A 224 -30.14 -6.61 5.83
N ARG A 225 -30.50 -5.32 5.82
CA ARG A 225 -29.53 -4.23 5.60
C ARG A 225 -28.49 -4.14 6.72
N GLU A 226 -28.90 -4.31 7.97
CA GLU A 226 -28.00 -4.33 9.12
C GLU A 226 -26.99 -5.49 9.01
N ALA A 227 -27.47 -6.71 8.73
CA ALA A 227 -26.65 -7.91 8.52
C ALA A 227 -25.65 -7.78 7.35
N LEU A 228 -26.01 -7.03 6.31
CA LEU A 228 -25.12 -6.75 5.17
C LEU A 228 -24.00 -5.75 5.53
N GLN A 229 -24.22 -4.90 6.54
CA GLN A 229 -23.34 -3.79 6.92
C GLN A 229 -22.42 -4.10 8.12
N THR A 230 -22.60 -5.25 8.80
CA THR A 230 -21.75 -5.67 9.92
C THR A 230 -20.28 -5.78 9.53
N ASP A 231 -19.39 -5.43 10.46
CA ASP A 231 -17.93 -5.40 10.27
C ASP A 231 -17.50 -4.72 8.96
N ASP A 232 -18.00 -3.51 8.64
CA ASP A 232 -17.70 -2.80 7.38
C ASP A 232 -17.86 -3.72 6.14
N TYR A 233 -19.09 -4.20 5.96
CA TYR A 233 -19.47 -5.16 4.92
C TYR A 233 -18.63 -6.46 4.94
N GLY A 234 -18.28 -6.95 6.13
CA GLY A 234 -17.39 -8.09 6.34
C GLY A 234 -17.81 -9.35 5.57
N MET A 235 -19.10 -9.69 5.59
CA MET A 235 -19.65 -10.82 4.82
C MET A 235 -19.34 -10.69 3.32
N TYR A 236 -19.56 -9.53 2.70
CA TYR A 236 -19.23 -9.28 1.29
C TYR A 236 -17.73 -9.47 1.00
N ARG A 237 -16.87 -8.95 1.90
CA ARG A 237 -15.42 -9.10 1.84
C ARG A 237 -14.97 -10.56 1.90
N TYR A 238 -15.53 -11.36 2.81
CA TYR A 238 -15.18 -12.77 2.96
C TYR A 238 -15.78 -13.68 1.87
N THR A 239 -17.00 -13.44 1.41
CA THR A 239 -17.58 -14.14 0.24
C THR A 239 -16.72 -13.94 -1.02
N ALA A 240 -16.19 -12.73 -1.23
CA ALA A 240 -15.24 -12.46 -2.31
C ALA A 240 -13.91 -13.23 -2.14
N ALA A 241 -13.37 -13.30 -0.91
CA ALA A 241 -12.14 -14.04 -0.59
C ALA A 241 -12.24 -15.55 -0.85
N HIS A 242 -13.40 -16.15 -0.58
CA HIS A 242 -13.64 -17.59 -0.83
C HIS A 242 -13.99 -17.90 -2.29
N GLY A 243 -14.36 -16.88 -3.09
CA GLY A 243 -14.63 -17.01 -4.52
C GLY A 243 -16.09 -17.32 -4.86
N HIS A 244 -17.01 -17.12 -3.91
CA HIS A 244 -18.43 -17.51 -4.04
C HIS A 244 -19.23 -16.46 -4.81
N LEU A 245 -19.00 -16.42 -6.12
CA LEU A 245 -19.58 -15.41 -7.02
C LEU A 245 -21.11 -15.34 -6.98
N ASP A 246 -21.81 -16.46 -6.87
CA ASP A 246 -23.28 -16.45 -6.92
C ASP A 246 -23.89 -15.95 -5.61
N ILE A 247 -23.26 -16.24 -4.46
CA ILE A 247 -23.58 -15.57 -3.20
C ILE A 247 -23.26 -14.08 -3.30
N LEU A 248 -22.10 -13.69 -3.84
CA LEU A 248 -21.73 -12.27 -3.99
C LEU A 248 -22.77 -11.48 -4.79
N LYS A 249 -23.26 -12.05 -5.90
CA LYS A 249 -24.37 -11.47 -6.69
C LYS A 249 -25.69 -11.43 -5.91
N HIS A 250 -26.00 -12.47 -5.14
CA HIS A 250 -27.19 -12.50 -4.29
C HIS A 250 -27.15 -11.37 -3.26
N LEU A 251 -26.01 -11.17 -2.58
CA LEU A 251 -25.79 -10.05 -1.65
C LEU A 251 -25.94 -8.68 -2.36
N GLU A 252 -25.36 -8.51 -3.56
CA GLU A 252 -25.54 -7.28 -4.35
C GLU A 252 -27.01 -7.00 -4.70
N ASN A 253 -27.81 -8.04 -4.98
CA ASN A 253 -29.23 -7.90 -5.28
C ASN A 253 -30.08 -7.49 -4.06
N GLN A 254 -29.58 -7.69 -2.83
CA GLN A 254 -30.21 -7.21 -1.60
C GLN A 254 -29.78 -5.78 -1.22
N MET A 255 -28.78 -5.22 -1.90
CA MET A 255 -28.22 -3.89 -1.64
C MET A 255 -28.75 -2.84 -2.62
N SER A 256 -28.80 -1.57 -2.18
CA SER A 256 -28.91 -0.44 -3.10
C SER A 256 -27.56 -0.18 -3.81
N GLU A 257 -27.58 0.49 -4.97
CA GLU A 257 -26.36 0.84 -5.71
C GLU A 257 -25.33 1.59 -4.84
N ALA A 258 -25.78 2.49 -3.96
CA ALA A 258 -24.91 3.20 -3.02
C ALA A 258 -24.24 2.23 -2.02
N GLN A 259 -24.98 1.27 -1.46
CA GLN A 259 -24.44 0.27 -0.54
C GLN A 259 -23.48 -0.70 -1.23
N VAL A 260 -23.72 -1.06 -2.51
CA VAL A 260 -22.76 -1.83 -3.30
C VAL A 260 -21.46 -1.03 -3.48
N LEU A 261 -21.53 0.27 -3.75
CA LEU A 261 -20.33 1.12 -3.84
C LEU A 261 -19.59 1.21 -2.49
N GLU A 262 -20.30 1.36 -1.38
CA GLU A 262 -19.70 1.31 -0.04
C GLU A 262 -19.01 -0.05 0.23
N ALA A 263 -19.69 -1.17 -0.02
CA ALA A 263 -19.15 -2.52 0.16
C ALA A 263 -17.92 -2.81 -0.73
N LEU A 264 -17.89 -2.23 -1.93
CA LEU A 264 -16.75 -2.31 -2.85
C LEU A 264 -15.55 -1.50 -2.35
N GLN A 265 -15.77 -0.38 -1.65
CA GLN A 265 -14.73 0.50 -1.11
C GLN A 265 -14.26 0.11 0.31
N ALA A 266 -15.09 -0.62 1.05
CA ALA A 266 -14.85 -1.10 2.41
C ALA A 266 -13.45 -1.70 2.61
N GLY A 267 -12.81 -1.38 3.74
CA GLY A 267 -11.44 -1.78 4.06
C GLY A 267 -10.38 -1.39 3.01
N ASN A 268 -10.57 -0.27 2.27
CA ASN A 268 -9.75 0.14 1.13
C ASN A 268 -9.72 -0.97 0.04
N TYR A 269 -10.87 -1.16 -0.60
CA TYR A 269 -11.11 -2.15 -1.66
C TYR A 269 -10.75 -3.60 -1.27
N PHE A 270 -10.93 -3.94 0.01
CA PHE A 270 -10.46 -5.21 0.58
C PHE A 270 -11.00 -6.42 -0.19
N ALA A 271 -12.29 -6.42 -0.57
CA ALA A 271 -12.93 -7.51 -1.29
C ALA A 271 -12.21 -7.85 -2.61
N TYR A 272 -11.76 -6.83 -3.36
CA TYR A 272 -10.98 -7.02 -4.58
C TYR A 272 -9.54 -7.47 -4.26
N ARG A 273 -8.88 -6.82 -3.29
CA ARG A 273 -7.50 -7.13 -2.89
C ARG A 273 -7.32 -8.58 -2.44
N ILE A 274 -8.25 -9.08 -1.62
CA ILE A 274 -8.21 -10.46 -1.12
C ILE A 274 -8.61 -11.47 -2.19
N ALA A 275 -9.59 -11.14 -3.05
CA ALA A 275 -9.92 -11.98 -4.21
C ALA A 275 -8.73 -12.12 -5.18
N ALA A 276 -7.93 -11.06 -5.36
CA ALA A 276 -6.70 -11.09 -6.15
C ALA A 276 -5.62 -11.96 -5.48
N ALA A 277 -5.35 -11.73 -4.19
CA ALA A 277 -4.39 -12.53 -3.42
C ALA A 277 -4.73 -14.03 -3.37
N CYS A 278 -6.02 -14.39 -3.41
CA CYS A 278 -6.51 -15.75 -3.46
C CYS A 278 -6.82 -16.27 -4.89
N SER A 279 -6.42 -15.54 -5.93
CA SER A 279 -6.62 -15.91 -7.35
C SER A 279 -8.06 -16.28 -7.74
N ARG A 280 -9.05 -15.57 -7.19
CA ARG A 280 -10.49 -15.83 -7.41
C ARG A 280 -10.99 -15.24 -8.73
N GLN A 281 -10.51 -15.80 -9.85
CA GLN A 281 -10.70 -15.28 -11.21
C GLN A 281 -12.15 -14.87 -11.54
N LEU A 282 -13.15 -15.71 -11.26
CA LEU A 282 -14.56 -15.41 -11.55
C LEU A 282 -15.11 -14.22 -10.73
N VAL A 283 -14.63 -14.04 -9.50
CA VAL A 283 -14.97 -12.87 -8.67
C VAL A 283 -14.25 -11.63 -9.20
N LEU A 284 -12.97 -11.73 -9.57
CA LEU A 284 -12.22 -10.62 -10.17
C LEU A 284 -12.88 -10.11 -11.45
N GLU A 285 -13.27 -11.01 -12.36
CA GLU A 285 -13.98 -10.66 -13.60
C GLU A 285 -15.34 -9.98 -13.35
N HIS A 286 -16.06 -10.38 -12.30
CA HIS A 286 -17.31 -9.72 -11.89
C HIS A 286 -17.05 -8.33 -11.28
N LEU A 287 -16.04 -8.21 -10.43
CA LEU A 287 -15.66 -6.95 -9.80
C LEU A 287 -15.10 -5.95 -10.83
N HIS A 288 -14.30 -6.39 -11.80
CA HIS A 288 -13.80 -5.56 -12.90
C HIS A 288 -14.90 -5.01 -13.82
N ARG A 289 -16.11 -5.61 -13.85
CA ARG A 289 -17.27 -5.02 -14.55
C ARG A 289 -17.81 -3.77 -13.85
N LYS A 290 -17.45 -3.53 -12.59
CA LYS A 290 -17.77 -2.30 -11.86
C LYS A 290 -16.71 -1.24 -12.22
N PRO A 291 -17.05 -0.13 -12.91
CA PRO A 291 -16.06 0.85 -13.37
C PRO A 291 -15.17 1.40 -12.25
N LEU A 292 -15.70 1.54 -11.04
CA LEU A 292 -14.96 1.98 -9.85
C LEU A 292 -13.79 1.04 -9.50
N ILE A 293 -14.02 -0.28 -9.48
CA ILE A 293 -12.98 -1.26 -9.18
C ILE A 293 -11.93 -1.29 -10.29
N PHE A 294 -12.35 -1.27 -11.56
CA PHE A 294 -11.39 -1.27 -12.66
C PHE A 294 -10.52 0.00 -12.66
N ALA A 295 -11.11 1.17 -12.40
CA ALA A 295 -10.38 2.43 -12.25
C ALA A 295 -9.34 2.37 -11.12
N TRP A 296 -9.70 1.82 -9.96
CA TRP A 296 -8.77 1.65 -8.85
C TRP A 296 -7.66 0.63 -9.20
N ALA A 297 -8.02 -0.52 -9.77
CA ALA A 297 -7.09 -1.61 -10.07
C ALA A 297 -6.08 -1.25 -11.18
N GLU A 298 -6.48 -0.49 -12.22
CA GLU A 298 -5.57 -0.12 -13.33
C GLU A 298 -4.50 0.90 -12.94
N MET A 299 -4.66 1.60 -11.82
CA MET A 299 -3.58 2.45 -11.28
C MET A 299 -2.49 1.64 -10.56
N HIS A 300 -2.84 0.43 -10.10
CA HIS A 300 -2.00 -0.49 -9.35
C HIS A 300 -1.41 -1.58 -10.25
N MET A 301 -0.77 -1.15 -11.36
CA MET A 301 -0.28 -2.06 -12.40
C MET A 301 0.80 -3.03 -11.93
N ARG A 302 1.55 -2.71 -10.87
CA ARG A 302 2.55 -3.62 -10.31
C ARG A 302 1.89 -4.78 -9.56
N GLU A 303 0.81 -4.48 -8.84
CA GLU A 303 0.08 -5.41 -7.99
C GLU A 303 -0.93 -6.24 -8.80
N TYR A 304 -1.72 -5.59 -9.65
CA TYR A 304 -2.89 -6.20 -10.32
C TYR A 304 -2.82 -6.18 -11.85
N GLY A 305 -1.73 -5.68 -12.46
CA GLY A 305 -1.60 -5.60 -13.92
C GLY A 305 -1.80 -6.93 -14.65
N HIS A 306 -1.46 -8.04 -14.01
CA HIS A 306 -1.64 -9.40 -14.52
C HIS A 306 -3.10 -9.88 -14.51
N HIS A 307 -3.99 -9.23 -13.75
CA HIS A 307 -5.45 -9.41 -13.84
C HIS A 307 -6.11 -8.34 -14.72
N VAL A 308 -5.60 -7.10 -14.68
CA VAL A 308 -6.16 -5.95 -15.41
C VAL A 308 -6.01 -6.10 -16.93
N ARG A 309 -4.81 -6.45 -17.42
CA ARG A 309 -4.54 -6.55 -18.88
C ARG A 309 -5.42 -7.60 -19.58
N PRO A 310 -5.48 -8.88 -19.13
CA PRO A 310 -6.28 -9.88 -19.83
C PRO A 310 -7.78 -9.56 -19.81
N TYR A 311 -8.26 -8.93 -18.72
CA TYR A 311 -9.64 -8.45 -18.67
C TYR A 311 -9.90 -7.31 -19.66
N ALA A 312 -9.00 -6.33 -19.74
CA ALA A 312 -9.11 -5.20 -20.67
C ALA A 312 -9.07 -5.67 -22.14
N GLU A 313 -8.14 -6.57 -22.47
CA GLU A 313 -8.03 -7.22 -23.78
C GLU A 313 -9.32 -7.96 -24.15
N ALA A 314 -9.87 -8.78 -23.25
CA ALA A 314 -11.13 -9.50 -23.48
C ALA A 314 -12.33 -8.55 -23.67
N ARG A 315 -12.43 -7.46 -22.89
CA ARG A 315 -13.48 -6.43 -23.07
C ARG A 315 -13.34 -5.73 -24.43
N LEU A 316 -12.12 -5.39 -24.84
CA LEU A 316 -11.84 -4.75 -26.13
C LEU A 316 -12.27 -5.65 -27.29
N GLN A 317 -11.91 -6.93 -27.25
CA GLN A 317 -12.33 -7.91 -28.27
C GLN A 317 -13.87 -8.02 -28.32
N GLU A 318 -14.55 -8.20 -27.18
CA GLU A 318 -16.02 -8.29 -27.15
C GLU A 318 -16.69 -7.03 -27.72
N TRP A 319 -16.16 -5.84 -27.44
CA TRP A 319 -16.69 -4.59 -28.01
C TRP A 319 -16.40 -4.42 -29.50
N GLN A 320 -15.26 -4.91 -30.00
CA GLN A 320 -14.94 -4.94 -31.43
C GLN A 320 -15.90 -5.88 -32.18
N GLU A 321 -16.04 -7.13 -31.72
CA GLU A 321 -16.95 -8.12 -32.29
C GLU A 321 -18.41 -7.63 -32.27
N ALA A 322 -18.85 -7.00 -31.18
CA ALA A 322 -20.18 -6.39 -31.09
C ALA A 322 -20.35 -5.22 -32.06
N SER A 323 -19.32 -4.39 -32.26
CA SER A 323 -19.34 -3.28 -33.22
C SER A 323 -19.41 -3.79 -34.67
N GLU A 324 -18.67 -4.85 -35.01
CA GLU A 324 -18.69 -5.46 -36.35
C GLU A 324 -20.02 -6.15 -36.64
N ALA A 325 -20.54 -6.95 -35.72
CA ALA A 325 -21.84 -7.59 -35.83
C ALA A 325 -22.99 -6.57 -35.95
N PHE A 326 -22.90 -5.46 -35.20
CA PHE A 326 -23.85 -4.36 -35.30
C PHE A 326 -23.77 -3.67 -36.67
N ALA A 327 -22.57 -3.36 -37.18
CA ALA A 327 -22.38 -2.73 -38.48
C ALA A 327 -22.87 -3.61 -39.65
N ALA A 328 -22.63 -4.92 -39.58
CA ALA A 328 -23.13 -5.89 -40.55
C ALA A 328 -24.68 -5.94 -40.60
N SER A 329 -25.32 -5.77 -39.44
CA SER A 329 -26.79 -5.79 -39.31
C SER A 329 -27.44 -4.41 -39.53
N ASN A 330 -26.69 -3.33 -39.33
CA ASN A 330 -27.16 -1.94 -39.36
C ASN A 330 -26.19 -1.05 -40.15
N PRO A 331 -26.16 -1.09 -41.50
CA PRO A 331 -25.14 -0.40 -42.31
C PRO A 331 -25.08 1.13 -42.14
N ASN A 332 -26.16 1.74 -41.66
CA ASN A 332 -26.26 3.18 -41.35
C ASN A 332 -26.45 3.45 -39.85
N GLY A 333 -26.36 2.42 -39.00
CA GLY A 333 -26.46 2.55 -37.55
C GLY A 333 -25.15 3.07 -36.95
N VAL A 334 -25.23 3.70 -35.79
CA VAL A 334 -24.05 4.12 -35.03
C VAL A 334 -23.94 3.24 -33.79
N PHE A 335 -22.89 2.42 -33.72
CA PHE A 335 -22.61 1.59 -32.56
C PHE A 335 -22.23 2.47 -31.35
N THR A 336 -22.78 2.16 -30.17
CA THR A 336 -22.41 2.79 -28.91
C THR A 336 -22.62 1.84 -27.74
N LEU A 337 -21.81 2.02 -26.70
CA LEU A 337 -21.95 1.31 -25.43
C LEU A 337 -23.04 1.94 -24.56
N ASN A 338 -23.57 1.19 -23.59
CA ASN A 338 -24.43 1.73 -22.53
C ASN A 338 -23.60 2.58 -21.53
N ALA A 339 -24.26 3.26 -20.59
CA ALA A 339 -23.59 4.21 -19.69
C ALA A 339 -22.51 3.56 -18.80
N THR A 340 -22.73 2.31 -18.34
CA THR A 340 -21.78 1.58 -17.48
C THR A 340 -20.58 1.10 -18.28
N ASP A 341 -20.82 0.47 -19.43
CA ASP A 341 -19.75 -0.01 -20.32
C ASP A 341 -18.97 1.16 -20.94
N ALA A 342 -19.61 2.30 -21.21
CA ALA A 342 -18.91 3.51 -21.66
C ALA A 342 -17.97 4.07 -20.58
N ARG A 343 -18.38 4.04 -19.31
CA ARG A 343 -17.52 4.40 -18.16
C ARG A 343 -16.38 3.40 -17.97
N LEU A 344 -16.65 2.09 -18.12
CA LEU A 344 -15.61 1.08 -18.07
C LEU A 344 -14.60 1.26 -19.21
N ALA A 345 -15.09 1.48 -20.44
CA ALA A 345 -14.27 1.75 -21.63
C ALA A 345 -13.44 3.03 -21.50
N PHE A 346 -13.92 4.06 -20.79
CA PHE A 346 -13.12 5.23 -20.45
C PHE A 346 -11.92 4.87 -19.58
N TYR A 347 -12.10 4.05 -18.54
CA TYR A 347 -10.98 3.59 -17.71
C TYR A 347 -10.08 2.58 -18.41
N VAL A 348 -10.61 1.77 -19.33
CA VAL A 348 -9.78 0.96 -20.26
C VAL A 348 -8.94 1.88 -21.15
N ALA A 349 -9.49 2.96 -21.70
CA ALA A 349 -8.71 3.95 -22.44
C ALA A 349 -7.62 4.60 -21.57
N ARG A 350 -7.91 4.87 -20.29
CA ARG A 350 -6.92 5.36 -19.29
C ARG A 350 -5.76 4.37 -19.13
N HIS A 351 -6.07 3.10 -18.95
CA HIS A 351 -5.09 2.01 -18.87
C HIS A 351 -4.22 1.90 -20.15
N LEU A 352 -4.84 1.91 -21.35
CA LEU A 352 -4.13 1.85 -22.63
C LEU A 352 -3.13 3.01 -22.82
N ILE A 353 -3.46 4.21 -22.33
CA ILE A 353 -2.58 5.38 -22.37
C ILE A 353 -1.34 5.18 -21.48
N ARG A 354 -1.48 4.46 -20.35
CA ARG A 354 -0.35 4.10 -19.47
C ARG A 354 0.57 3.05 -20.08
N GLU A 355 0.00 2.04 -20.75
CA GLU A 355 0.78 0.99 -21.44
C GLU A 355 1.65 1.57 -22.57
N ASN A 356 1.15 2.57 -23.29
CA ASN A 356 1.91 3.32 -24.30
C ASN A 356 2.59 2.41 -25.36
N THR A 357 1.89 1.37 -25.81
CA THR A 357 2.30 0.47 -26.90
C THR A 357 1.58 0.82 -28.21
N GLU A 358 2.10 0.34 -29.34
CA GLU A 358 1.47 0.55 -30.66
C GLU A 358 0.07 -0.09 -30.73
N GLU A 359 -0.07 -1.31 -30.21
CA GLU A 359 -1.35 -2.01 -30.06
C GLU A 359 -2.33 -1.24 -29.16
N ALA A 360 -1.87 -0.69 -28.03
CA ALA A 360 -2.71 0.10 -27.15
C ALA A 360 -3.22 1.39 -27.82
N LEU A 361 -2.45 1.97 -28.75
CA LEU A 361 -2.88 3.11 -29.56
C LEU A 361 -3.93 2.74 -30.61
N GLU A 362 -3.88 1.53 -31.19
CA GLU A 362 -4.95 1.04 -32.07
C GLU A 362 -6.26 0.83 -31.31
N HIS A 363 -6.19 0.19 -30.14
CA HIS A 363 -7.32 0.01 -29.23
C HIS A 363 -7.88 1.36 -28.73
N LEU A 364 -7.02 2.34 -28.43
CA LEU A 364 -7.45 3.70 -28.08
C LEU A 364 -8.19 4.39 -29.24
N ARG A 365 -7.70 4.26 -30.49
CA ARG A 365 -8.41 4.79 -31.68
C ARG A 365 -9.77 4.14 -31.88
N PHE A 366 -9.89 2.83 -31.61
CA PHE A 366 -11.18 2.14 -31.64
C PHE A 366 -12.14 2.72 -30.60
N LEU A 367 -11.72 2.80 -29.33
CA LEU A 367 -12.57 3.35 -28.26
C LEU A 367 -12.99 4.80 -28.51
N MET A 368 -12.10 5.66 -29.00
CA MET A 368 -12.42 7.06 -29.32
C MET A 368 -13.34 7.23 -30.54
N ARG A 369 -13.62 6.18 -31.32
CA ARG A 369 -14.66 6.19 -32.37
C ARG A 369 -16.06 5.85 -31.82
N ILE A 370 -16.16 5.24 -30.63
CA ILE A 370 -17.43 4.93 -29.99
C ILE A 370 -18.00 6.22 -29.37
N PRO A 371 -19.15 6.77 -29.82
CA PRO A 371 -19.62 8.09 -29.38
C PRO A 371 -19.87 8.18 -27.88
N GLY A 372 -20.40 7.11 -27.27
CA GLY A 372 -20.61 7.03 -25.83
C GLY A 372 -19.33 7.10 -24.99
N VAL A 373 -18.17 6.74 -25.55
CA VAL A 373 -16.86 6.86 -24.89
C VAL A 373 -16.21 8.20 -25.23
N ALA A 374 -16.26 8.63 -26.50
CA ALA A 374 -15.71 9.91 -26.96
C ALA A 374 -16.34 11.12 -26.26
N VAL A 375 -17.64 11.05 -25.91
CA VAL A 375 -18.32 12.11 -25.13
C VAL A 375 -17.84 12.19 -23.67
N LEU A 376 -17.23 11.13 -23.14
CA LEU A 376 -16.65 11.12 -21.79
C LEU A 376 -15.22 11.68 -21.76
N ALA A 377 -14.47 11.61 -22.86
CA ALA A 377 -13.04 11.96 -22.91
C ALA A 377 -12.68 13.39 -22.45
N HIS A 378 -13.62 14.34 -22.51
CA HIS A 378 -13.45 15.73 -22.02
C HIS A 378 -14.08 15.99 -20.65
N ARG A 379 -14.96 15.10 -20.18
CA ARG A 379 -15.77 15.30 -18.97
C ARG A 379 -15.03 14.78 -17.74
N ALA A 380 -15.40 15.32 -16.58
CA ALA A 380 -15.06 14.72 -15.30
C ALA A 380 -15.80 13.38 -15.13
N VAL A 381 -15.13 12.28 -15.46
CA VAL A 381 -15.60 10.92 -15.15
C VAL A 381 -15.15 10.55 -13.74
N THR A 382 -13.87 10.75 -13.45
CA THR A 382 -13.34 10.94 -12.09
C THR A 382 -13.79 12.33 -11.60
N PRO A 383 -14.26 12.49 -10.35
CA PRO A 383 -14.71 13.78 -9.84
C PRO A 383 -13.66 14.88 -9.99
N ASN A 384 -14.08 16.06 -10.46
CA ASN A 384 -13.24 17.23 -10.72
C ASN A 384 -12.15 17.08 -11.81
N GLU A 385 -11.99 15.92 -12.46
CA GLU A 385 -10.94 15.69 -13.46
C GLU A 385 -11.45 15.83 -14.91
N THR A 386 -11.57 17.06 -15.41
CA THR A 386 -11.85 17.27 -16.84
C THR A 386 -10.61 16.99 -17.70
N ASN A 387 -10.83 16.57 -18.95
CA ASN A 387 -9.76 16.18 -19.91
C ASN A 387 -8.75 15.15 -19.37
N GLU A 388 -9.15 14.33 -18.39
CA GLU A 388 -8.30 13.37 -17.66
C GLU A 388 -7.40 12.51 -18.56
N LEU A 389 -7.98 11.91 -19.62
CA LEU A 389 -7.23 11.09 -20.58
C LEU A 389 -6.14 11.87 -21.33
N LEU A 390 -6.41 13.15 -21.68
CA LEU A 390 -5.43 14.00 -22.36
C LEU A 390 -4.32 14.40 -21.37
N ARG A 391 -4.69 14.84 -20.16
CA ARG A 391 -3.73 15.20 -19.11
C ARG A 391 -2.82 14.02 -18.77
N LEU A 392 -3.36 12.81 -18.69
CA LEU A 392 -2.58 11.58 -18.54
C LEU A 392 -1.65 11.32 -19.73
N ALA A 393 -2.14 11.41 -20.97
CA ALA A 393 -1.32 11.20 -22.17
C ALA A 393 -0.16 12.20 -22.26
N LEU A 394 -0.39 13.45 -21.87
CA LEU A 394 0.66 14.48 -21.79
C LEU A 394 1.67 14.17 -20.66
N ALA A 395 1.20 13.78 -19.47
CA ALA A 395 2.04 13.43 -18.33
C ALA A 395 2.90 12.16 -18.53
N THR A 396 2.45 11.23 -19.37
CA THR A 396 3.22 10.03 -19.78
C THR A 396 4.08 10.26 -21.03
N GLU A 397 4.08 11.47 -21.61
CA GLU A 397 4.69 11.80 -22.92
C GLU A 397 4.23 10.84 -24.03
N ASN A 398 2.97 10.41 -24.00
CA ASN A 398 2.33 9.61 -25.04
C ASN A 398 1.75 10.54 -26.12
N GLU A 399 2.64 11.11 -26.94
CA GLU A 399 2.30 12.06 -28.01
C GLU A 399 1.25 11.51 -28.98
N ALA A 400 1.30 10.22 -29.28
CA ALA A 400 0.36 9.56 -30.18
C ALA A 400 -1.06 9.50 -29.58
N ALA A 401 -1.20 9.18 -28.29
CA ALA A 401 -2.48 9.24 -27.59
C ALA A 401 -3.01 10.66 -27.46
N ALA A 402 -2.13 11.63 -27.13
CA ALA A 402 -2.50 13.04 -27.07
C ALA A 402 -3.01 13.55 -28.44
N ALA A 403 -2.33 13.17 -29.54
CA ALA A 403 -2.77 13.49 -30.90
C ALA A 403 -4.12 12.86 -31.25
N ILE A 404 -4.38 11.60 -30.86
CA ILE A 404 -5.69 10.95 -31.03
C ILE A 404 -6.78 11.73 -30.28
N LEU A 405 -6.54 12.08 -29.01
CA LEU A 405 -7.51 12.78 -28.16
C LEU A 405 -7.79 14.20 -28.65
N LEU A 406 -6.79 14.93 -29.15
CA LEU A 406 -6.94 16.28 -29.71
C LEU A 406 -7.70 16.32 -31.06
N THR A 407 -7.96 15.17 -31.69
CA THR A 407 -8.92 15.10 -32.81
C THR A 407 -10.36 15.36 -32.37
N LEU A 408 -10.69 15.06 -31.10
CA LEU A 408 -12.01 15.30 -30.52
C LEU A 408 -12.15 16.79 -30.20
N ALA A 409 -13.03 17.49 -30.93
CA ALA A 409 -13.20 18.94 -30.78
C ALA A 409 -13.50 19.40 -29.34
N PRO A 410 -14.33 18.71 -28.52
CA PRO A 410 -14.55 19.12 -27.12
C PRO A 410 -13.30 19.02 -26.25
N VAL A 411 -12.46 17.99 -26.46
CA VAL A 411 -11.20 17.81 -25.74
C VAL A 411 -10.23 18.93 -26.10
N ARG A 412 -10.11 19.25 -27.40
CA ARG A 412 -9.23 20.31 -27.88
C ARG A 412 -9.65 21.70 -27.39
N ILE A 413 -10.94 22.05 -27.44
CA ILE A 413 -11.43 23.35 -26.94
C ILE A 413 -11.04 23.53 -25.47
N LEU A 414 -11.30 22.52 -24.63
CA LEU A 414 -10.97 22.59 -23.21
C LEU A 414 -9.45 22.57 -22.96
N ALA A 415 -8.66 21.95 -23.85
CA ALA A 415 -7.20 22.04 -23.80
C ALA A 415 -6.71 23.45 -24.15
N GLU A 416 -7.25 24.08 -25.20
CA GLU A 416 -6.94 25.46 -25.59
C GLU A 416 -7.26 26.45 -24.46
N GLU A 417 -8.41 26.31 -23.79
CA GLU A 417 -8.80 27.11 -22.61
C GLU A 417 -7.81 26.98 -21.44
N ASN A 418 -7.21 25.80 -21.25
CA ASN A 418 -6.23 25.51 -20.19
C ASN A 418 -4.77 25.57 -20.68
N GLN A 419 -4.49 26.28 -21.78
CA GLN A 419 -3.14 26.44 -22.36
C GLN A 419 -2.41 25.10 -22.56
N PHE A 420 -3.14 24.09 -23.04
CA PHE A 420 -2.71 22.70 -23.24
C PHE A 420 -2.08 22.04 -21.99
N TYR A 421 -2.43 22.50 -20.79
CA TYR A 421 -1.91 21.99 -19.51
C TYR A 421 -0.38 22.10 -19.39
N VAL A 422 0.25 23.05 -20.11
CA VAL A 422 1.72 23.22 -20.14
C VAL A 422 2.34 23.36 -18.74
N HIS A 423 1.66 24.04 -17.82
CA HIS A 423 2.12 24.16 -16.43
C HIS A 423 2.17 22.80 -15.70
N GLU A 424 1.17 21.94 -15.90
CA GLU A 424 1.16 20.57 -15.34
C GLU A 424 2.23 19.69 -16.00
N MET A 425 2.43 19.82 -17.32
CA MET A 425 3.48 19.09 -18.06
C MET A 425 4.89 19.46 -17.60
N GLN A 426 5.12 20.72 -17.26
CA GLN A 426 6.35 21.19 -16.64
C GLN A 426 6.50 20.71 -15.18
N GLY A 427 5.44 20.11 -14.62
CA GLY A 427 5.36 19.62 -13.25
C GLY A 427 5.20 20.75 -12.23
N GLY A 428 4.44 21.79 -12.60
CA GLY A 428 3.80 22.68 -11.65
C GLY A 428 2.78 21.88 -10.83
N LEU A 429 2.90 21.95 -9.50
CA LEU A 429 1.98 21.29 -8.59
C LEU A 429 0.72 22.13 -8.46
N ASP A 430 -0.42 21.65 -8.98
CA ASP A 430 -1.72 22.10 -8.50
C ASP A 430 -1.92 21.55 -7.08
N LEU A 431 -1.41 22.30 -6.10
CA LEU A 431 -1.50 21.98 -4.67
C LEU A 431 -2.96 21.90 -4.18
N ARG A 432 -3.91 22.46 -4.93
CA ARG A 432 -5.34 22.43 -4.57
C ARG A 432 -5.98 21.14 -5.07
N ALA A 433 -5.76 20.75 -6.33
CA ALA A 433 -6.15 19.45 -6.83
C ALA A 433 -5.48 18.31 -6.04
N LEU A 434 -4.19 18.46 -5.68
CA LEU A 434 -3.46 17.47 -4.88
C LEU A 434 -4.03 17.30 -3.45
N ALA A 435 -4.58 18.37 -2.86
CA ALA A 435 -5.19 18.35 -1.53
C ALA A 435 -6.68 17.93 -1.52
N GLU A 436 -7.35 17.97 -2.67
CA GLU A 436 -8.74 17.52 -2.84
C GLU A 436 -8.83 16.09 -3.44
N ASP A 437 -7.75 15.58 -4.05
CA ASP A 437 -7.63 14.24 -4.61
C ASP A 437 -7.16 13.19 -3.57
N ARG A 438 -8.08 12.28 -3.23
CA ARG A 438 -7.84 11.13 -2.32
C ARG A 438 -6.80 10.13 -2.82
N GLU A 439 -6.46 10.16 -4.11
CA GLU A 439 -5.52 9.23 -4.75
C GLU A 439 -4.20 9.90 -5.17
N SER A 440 -3.97 11.17 -4.78
CA SER A 440 -2.84 11.99 -5.25
C SER A 440 -1.47 11.46 -4.83
N SER A 441 -1.42 10.71 -3.71
CA SER A 441 -0.27 9.96 -3.23
C SER A 441 0.03 8.71 -4.09
N MET A 442 -0.97 8.13 -4.77
CA MET A 442 -0.86 6.87 -5.52
C MET A 442 -0.44 7.07 -6.98
N ARG A 443 -0.39 8.31 -7.49
CA ARG A 443 0.03 8.61 -8.86
C ARG A 443 1.52 8.32 -9.05
N VAL A 444 1.84 7.42 -9.99
CA VAL A 444 3.22 7.16 -10.45
C VAL A 444 3.87 8.48 -10.93
N LEU A 445 5.12 8.71 -10.55
CA LEU A 445 5.87 9.92 -10.94
C LEU A 445 5.89 10.10 -12.45
N THR A 446 5.58 11.31 -12.92
CA THR A 446 5.60 11.65 -14.36
C THR A 446 7.01 11.57 -14.92
N LYS A 447 7.16 11.46 -16.24
CA LYS A 447 8.50 11.44 -16.86
C LYS A 447 9.29 12.73 -16.58
N ALA A 448 8.62 13.87 -16.43
CA ALA A 448 9.24 15.13 -16.01
C ALA A 448 9.79 15.04 -14.56
N GLU A 449 9.00 14.51 -13.63
CA GLU A 449 9.43 14.30 -12.22
C GLU A 449 10.60 13.31 -12.13
N GLN A 450 10.57 12.24 -12.93
CA GLN A 450 11.67 11.27 -13.06
C GLN A 450 12.96 11.90 -13.64
N LYS A 451 12.86 12.90 -14.53
CA LYS A 451 14.02 13.69 -15.00
C LYS A 451 14.62 14.53 -13.86
N ARG A 452 13.80 15.10 -12.97
CA ARG A 452 14.31 15.85 -11.79
C ARG A 452 15.07 14.94 -10.82
N ILE A 453 14.56 13.74 -10.54
CA ILE A 453 15.30 12.72 -9.75
C ILE A 453 16.63 12.37 -10.44
N ARG A 454 16.63 12.22 -11.77
CA ARG A 454 17.88 11.98 -12.53
C ARG A 454 18.87 13.13 -12.42
N ARG A 455 18.45 14.40 -12.39
CA ARG A 455 19.38 15.52 -12.11
C ARG A 455 20.02 15.44 -10.73
N ILE A 456 19.24 15.14 -9.70
CA ILE A 456 19.79 14.91 -8.35
C ILE A 456 20.78 13.74 -8.38
N HIS A 457 20.43 12.64 -9.08
CA HIS A 457 21.35 11.51 -9.26
C HIS A 457 22.61 11.88 -10.06
N ALA A 458 22.53 12.74 -11.08
CA ALA A 458 23.68 13.19 -11.84
C ALA A 458 24.64 14.07 -11.00
N HIS A 459 24.11 14.78 -10.00
CA HIS A 459 24.90 15.64 -9.12
C HIS A 459 25.47 14.90 -7.90
N TYR A 460 24.63 14.18 -7.15
CA TYR A 460 25.01 13.50 -5.91
C TYR A 460 25.36 12.02 -6.10
N GLY A 461 25.21 11.46 -7.31
CA GLY A 461 25.41 10.04 -7.58
C GLY A 461 26.82 9.53 -7.30
N GLU A 462 27.86 10.34 -7.55
CA GLU A 462 29.24 9.99 -7.20
C GLU A 462 29.43 9.93 -5.68
N VAL A 463 28.83 10.86 -4.92
CA VAL A 463 28.84 10.86 -3.45
C VAL A 463 28.07 9.65 -2.90
N LEU A 464 26.92 9.33 -3.49
CA LEU A 464 26.11 8.16 -3.15
C LEU A 464 26.84 6.83 -3.42
N GLN A 465 27.60 6.73 -4.52
CA GLN A 465 28.43 5.56 -4.83
C GLN A 465 29.65 5.44 -3.90
N PHE A 466 30.30 6.56 -3.58
CA PHE A 466 31.48 6.58 -2.71
C PHE A 466 31.13 6.30 -1.24
N THR A 467 30.11 6.96 -0.70
CA THR A 467 29.67 6.80 0.68
C THR A 467 28.86 5.52 0.88
N GLY A 468 28.04 5.13 -0.12
CA GLY A 468 27.12 4.00 -0.05
C GLY A 468 25.77 4.36 0.58
N ALA A 469 24.68 3.83 0.01
CA ALA A 469 23.32 4.15 0.42
C ALA A 469 23.04 3.83 1.91
N GLU A 470 23.48 2.67 2.42
CA GLU A 470 23.21 2.29 3.82
C GLU A 470 23.94 3.19 4.83
N ASN A 471 25.15 3.67 4.50
CA ASN A 471 25.88 4.61 5.35
C ASN A 471 25.17 5.98 5.39
N LEU A 472 24.58 6.44 4.27
CA LEU A 472 23.75 7.64 4.24
C LEU A 472 22.45 7.46 5.04
N LEU A 473 21.84 6.26 5.00
CA LEU A 473 20.71 5.93 5.86
C LEU A 473 21.10 5.94 7.33
N GLU A 474 22.28 5.45 7.71
CA GLU A 474 22.71 5.50 9.11
C GLU A 474 23.04 6.92 9.57
N ILE A 475 23.60 7.78 8.70
CA ILE A 475 23.77 9.21 8.97
C ILE A 475 22.40 9.89 9.19
N LEU A 476 21.39 9.56 8.36
CA LEU A 476 20.02 10.05 8.54
C LEU A 476 19.39 9.52 9.84
N ARG A 477 19.55 8.24 10.16
CA ARG A 477 19.09 7.66 11.43
C ARG A 477 19.73 8.39 12.61
N GLU A 478 21.05 8.60 12.62
CA GLU A 478 21.73 9.32 13.69
C GLU A 478 21.24 10.76 13.82
N ARG A 479 21.06 11.48 12.70
CA ARG A 479 20.50 12.84 12.71
C ARG A 479 19.06 12.90 13.25
N LEU A 480 18.29 11.83 13.08
CA LEU A 480 16.97 11.68 13.68
C LEU A 480 17.05 11.33 15.18
N ARG A 481 18.02 10.50 15.61
CA ARG A 481 18.29 10.21 17.03
C ARG A 481 18.69 11.49 17.78
N GLU A 482 19.64 12.28 17.25
CA GLU A 482 20.02 13.59 17.77
C GLU A 482 18.79 14.49 17.99
N ARG A 483 17.98 14.69 16.93
CA ARG A 483 16.75 15.50 17.02
C ARG A 483 15.77 15.01 18.09
N CYS A 484 15.63 13.70 18.29
CA CYS A 484 14.77 13.13 19.32
C CYS A 484 15.35 13.24 20.74
N LEU A 485 16.67 13.40 20.89
CA LEU A 485 17.31 13.65 22.18
C LEU A 485 17.27 15.13 22.56
N ASP A 486 17.46 16.03 21.59
CA ASP A 486 17.30 17.49 21.77
C ASP A 486 15.83 17.88 22.02
N HIS A 487 14.91 17.22 21.31
CA HIS A 487 13.47 17.45 21.40
C HIS A 487 12.76 16.10 21.65
N PRO A 488 12.75 15.58 22.88
CA PRO A 488 12.10 14.32 23.19
C PRO A 488 10.57 14.45 23.22
N ALA A 489 9.89 13.41 22.73
CA ALA A 489 8.46 13.24 22.95
C ALA A 489 8.16 13.27 24.45
N CYS A 490 7.06 13.92 24.84
CA CYS A 490 6.73 14.11 26.25
C CYS A 490 5.23 13.99 26.52
N ILE A 491 4.91 13.65 27.77
CA ILE A 491 3.55 13.65 28.32
C ILE A 491 3.50 14.48 29.60
N THR A 492 2.32 14.97 29.96
CA THR A 492 2.07 15.60 31.27
C THR A 492 1.26 14.64 32.13
N VAL A 493 1.78 14.28 33.30
CA VAL A 493 1.10 13.45 34.30
C VAL A 493 1.16 14.18 35.63
N ASN A 494 0.00 14.49 36.23
CA ASN A 494 -0.09 15.24 37.49
C ASN A 494 0.75 16.54 37.47
N ASP A 495 0.51 17.39 36.46
CA ASP A 495 1.24 18.65 36.19
C ASP A 495 2.77 18.52 36.05
N THR A 496 3.28 17.29 35.92
CA THR A 496 4.71 17.00 35.72
C THR A 496 4.96 16.53 34.30
N THR A 497 5.86 17.20 33.59
CA THR A 497 6.31 16.77 32.25
C THR A 497 7.27 15.58 32.39
N ILE A 498 6.94 14.48 31.73
CA ILE A 498 7.78 13.29 31.61
C ILE A 498 8.32 13.26 30.17
N HIS A 499 9.65 13.29 30.04
CA HIS A 499 10.33 13.03 28.78
C HIS A 499 10.39 11.53 28.52
N LEU A 500 10.00 11.11 27.32
CA LEU A 500 9.96 9.71 26.91
C LEU A 500 11.33 9.30 26.32
N PRO A 501 11.78 8.05 26.56
CA PRO A 501 13.05 7.56 26.05
C PRO A 501 13.02 7.31 24.53
N LEU A 502 14.17 7.08 23.94
CA LEU A 502 14.30 6.87 22.48
C LEU A 502 14.00 5.42 22.07
N THR A 503 14.28 4.44 22.93
CA THR A 503 14.15 3.02 22.56
C THR A 503 12.91 2.35 23.18
N TRP A 504 12.41 1.32 22.50
CA TRP A 504 11.26 0.55 22.95
C TRP A 504 11.49 -0.15 24.28
N ASN A 505 12.70 -0.68 24.50
CA ASN A 505 13.04 -1.40 25.74
C ASN A 505 13.01 -0.46 26.94
N GLU A 506 13.62 0.73 26.82
CA GLU A 506 13.57 1.77 27.86
C GLU A 506 12.11 2.22 28.12
N PHE A 507 11.28 2.31 27.08
CA PHE A 507 9.85 2.63 27.22
C PHE A 507 9.07 1.54 27.98
N LEU A 508 9.34 0.26 27.70
CA LEU A 508 8.73 -0.87 28.41
C LEU A 508 9.11 -0.88 29.91
N GLU A 509 10.35 -0.47 30.22
CA GLU A 509 10.85 -0.36 31.59
C GLU A 509 10.28 0.84 32.37
N MET A 510 9.60 1.80 31.70
CA MET A 510 9.00 2.94 32.40
C MET A 510 7.81 2.52 33.29
N PRO A 511 7.79 2.95 34.58
CA PRO A 511 6.67 2.70 35.49
C PRO A 511 5.50 3.65 35.21
N LEU A 512 4.84 3.47 34.06
CA LEU A 512 3.66 4.22 33.65
C LEU A 512 2.38 3.39 33.87
N GLU A 513 1.40 3.99 34.53
CA GLU A 513 0.01 3.52 34.56
C GLU A 513 -0.60 3.47 33.15
N GLN A 514 -1.66 2.68 32.95
CA GLN A 514 -2.23 2.40 31.63
C GLN A 514 -2.57 3.69 30.84
N ASP A 515 -3.28 4.64 31.44
CA ASP A 515 -3.67 5.90 30.77
C ASP A 515 -2.44 6.74 30.36
N ALA A 516 -1.42 6.77 31.21
CA ALA A 516 -0.16 7.48 30.93
C ALA A 516 0.66 6.77 29.84
N ARG A 517 0.64 5.44 29.79
CA ARG A 517 1.28 4.63 28.75
C ARG A 517 0.59 4.81 27.39
N GLU A 518 -0.74 4.88 27.36
CA GLU A 518 -1.47 5.25 26.15
C GLU A 518 -1.18 6.68 25.69
N ALA A 519 -1.07 7.63 26.63
CA ALA A 519 -0.68 9.00 26.31
C ALA A 519 0.75 9.05 25.73
N ALA A 520 1.67 8.23 26.26
CA ALA A 520 3.04 8.14 25.76
C ALA A 520 3.10 7.61 24.32
N LEU A 521 2.34 6.54 24.01
CA LEU A 521 2.23 6.03 22.63
C LEU A 521 1.70 7.11 21.67
N LYS A 522 0.63 7.82 22.05
CA LYS A 522 0.11 8.95 21.26
C LYS A 522 1.17 10.05 21.05
N ALA A 523 1.97 10.37 22.06
CA ALA A 523 3.05 11.35 21.96
C ALA A 523 4.17 10.88 21.03
N TYR A 524 4.57 9.59 21.06
CA TYR A 524 5.52 9.02 20.10
C TYR A 524 4.99 9.07 18.66
N HIS A 525 3.72 8.71 18.45
CA HIS A 525 3.08 8.71 17.13
C HIS A 525 2.93 10.10 16.54
N ALA A 526 2.64 11.11 17.37
CA ALA A 526 2.58 12.51 16.95
C ALA A 526 3.96 13.15 16.70
N HIS A 527 5.06 12.53 17.13
CA HIS A 527 6.39 13.11 17.05
C HIS A 527 7.06 12.87 15.68
N PRO A 528 7.34 13.89 14.85
CA PRO A 528 7.80 13.68 13.47
C PRO A 528 9.15 12.97 13.38
N ALA A 529 10.20 13.48 14.04
CA ALA A 529 11.54 12.88 13.95
C ALA A 529 11.58 11.42 14.43
N HIS A 530 10.95 11.13 15.57
CA HIS A 530 10.83 9.76 16.08
C HIS A 530 10.03 8.85 15.14
N THR A 531 8.97 9.36 14.49
CA THR A 531 8.18 8.58 13.53
C THR A 531 8.96 8.30 12.24
N ALA A 532 9.70 9.29 11.71
CA ALA A 532 10.62 9.11 10.60
C ALA A 532 11.74 8.10 10.95
N LEU A 533 12.27 8.14 12.18
CA LEU A 533 13.24 7.16 12.66
C LEU A 533 12.64 5.75 12.67
N ARG A 534 11.47 5.57 13.28
CA ARG A 534 10.76 4.27 13.36
C ARG A 534 10.46 3.68 11.98
N TRP A 535 10.13 4.52 10.99
CA TRP A 535 9.94 4.06 9.61
C TRP A 535 11.20 3.42 9.00
N LEU A 536 12.39 3.89 9.41
CA LEU A 536 13.73 3.42 8.99
C LEU A 536 14.35 2.36 9.92
N LEU A 537 13.61 1.85 10.92
CA LEU A 537 14.07 0.80 11.83
C LEU A 537 13.66 -0.60 11.33
N ARG A 538 14.53 -1.58 11.62
CA ARG A 538 14.30 -3.01 11.40
C ARG A 538 14.76 -3.81 12.64
N PRO A 539 13.85 -4.34 13.47
CA PRO A 539 12.39 -4.18 13.43
C PRO A 539 11.92 -2.79 13.92
N ASN A 540 10.67 -2.42 13.59
CA ASN A 540 9.93 -1.32 14.22
C ASN A 540 8.89 -1.90 15.21
N PRO A 541 9.17 -1.92 16.53
CA PRO A 541 8.26 -2.49 17.51
C PRO A 541 6.99 -1.66 17.79
N TRP A 542 6.89 -0.41 17.28
CA TRP A 542 5.71 0.46 17.41
C TRP A 542 4.67 0.28 16.27
N MET A 543 4.81 -0.73 15.41
CA MET A 543 3.82 -0.98 14.35
C MET A 543 2.47 -1.42 14.89
N ALA A 544 1.39 -1.09 14.17
CA ALA A 544 0.06 -1.64 14.47
C ALA A 544 0.00 -3.13 14.10
N GLU A 545 -0.69 -3.95 14.91
CA GLU A 545 -0.81 -5.40 14.71
C GLU A 545 -1.42 -5.78 13.35
N ASN A 546 -2.28 -4.91 12.81
CA ASN A 546 -3.00 -5.05 11.55
C ASN A 546 -2.34 -4.31 10.36
N ALA A 547 -1.10 -3.81 10.50
CA ALA A 547 -0.42 -3.09 9.43
C ALA A 547 -0.24 -3.96 8.17
N ALA A 548 -0.74 -3.50 7.02
CA ALA A 548 -0.87 -4.31 5.80
C ALA A 548 0.30 -4.23 4.80
N TYR A 549 1.22 -3.26 4.95
CA TYR A 549 2.29 -2.96 4.00
C TYR A 549 3.68 -3.09 4.65
N VAL A 550 3.91 -4.23 5.30
CA VAL A 550 5.04 -4.47 6.20
C VAL A 550 5.64 -5.85 5.98
N GLU A 551 6.91 -6.01 6.35
CA GLU A 551 7.56 -7.32 6.48
C GLU A 551 7.66 -7.71 7.97
N GLY A 552 7.89 -9.00 8.24
CA GLY A 552 7.92 -9.54 9.61
C GLY A 552 6.52 -9.77 10.19
N ASN A 553 6.41 -9.81 11.53
CA ASN A 553 5.13 -9.95 12.22
C ASN A 553 4.95 -8.78 13.22
N PRO A 554 4.09 -7.78 12.91
CA PRO A 554 3.80 -6.66 13.80
C PRO A 554 3.27 -7.07 15.18
N ALA A 555 2.39 -8.09 15.25
CA ALA A 555 1.84 -8.61 16.50
C ALA A 555 2.87 -9.32 17.41
N LEU A 556 4.11 -9.51 16.92
CA LEU A 556 5.25 -9.97 17.72
C LEU A 556 6.33 -8.87 17.90
N HIS A 557 6.01 -7.60 17.61
CA HIS A 557 6.95 -6.47 17.57
C HIS A 557 8.16 -6.69 16.64
N THR A 558 8.02 -7.58 15.64
CA THR A 558 9.06 -7.86 14.63
C THR A 558 8.73 -7.28 13.26
N GLY A 559 7.61 -6.55 13.13
CA GLY A 559 7.22 -5.85 11.92
C GLY A 559 8.21 -4.74 11.54
N TYR A 560 8.38 -4.45 10.26
CA TYR A 560 9.09 -3.26 9.76
C TYR A 560 8.59 -2.85 8.37
N SER A 561 8.87 -1.60 7.99
CA SER A 561 8.44 -1.07 6.69
C SER A 561 9.37 -1.54 5.57
N THR A 562 8.89 -1.60 4.34
CA THR A 562 9.67 -2.04 3.17
C THR A 562 10.63 -0.96 2.62
N PHE A 563 11.14 -0.07 3.49
CA PHE A 563 11.98 1.08 3.14
C PHE A 563 13.27 0.70 2.40
N GLU A 564 13.79 -0.52 2.61
CA GLU A 564 15.01 -1.03 1.98
C GLU A 564 14.92 -0.98 0.45
N ASN A 565 13.74 -1.17 -0.14
CA ASN A 565 13.51 -1.03 -1.59
C ASN A 565 13.79 0.38 -2.14
N TYR A 566 13.93 1.37 -1.27
CA TYR A 566 14.11 2.78 -1.60
C TYR A 566 15.41 3.37 -1.04
N HIS A 567 16.24 2.59 -0.36
CA HIS A 567 17.40 3.11 0.37
C HIS A 567 18.33 4.01 -0.46
N THR A 568 18.56 3.67 -1.73
CA THR A 568 19.30 4.50 -2.71
C THR A 568 18.62 5.85 -2.96
N LEU A 569 17.29 5.88 -3.09
CA LEU A 569 16.51 7.10 -3.32
C LEU A 569 16.42 7.95 -2.03
N ILE A 570 16.23 7.31 -0.88
CA ILE A 570 16.22 7.99 0.44
C ILE A 570 17.58 8.66 0.68
N GLY A 571 18.70 7.94 0.50
CA GLY A 571 20.05 8.49 0.66
C GLY A 571 20.35 9.61 -0.34
N LEU A 572 19.90 9.47 -1.59
CA LEU A 572 20.06 10.49 -2.63
C LEU A 572 19.29 11.78 -2.30
N LEU A 573 18.02 11.65 -1.88
CA LEU A 573 17.19 12.80 -1.52
C LEU A 573 17.62 13.41 -0.19
N TRP A 574 18.14 12.62 0.74
CA TRP A 574 18.74 13.12 1.97
C TRP A 574 19.94 14.03 1.67
N LEU A 575 20.84 13.62 0.76
CA LEU A 575 21.96 14.48 0.33
C LEU A 575 21.45 15.84 -0.20
N ALA A 576 20.41 15.87 -1.03
CA ALA A 576 19.82 17.12 -1.51
C ALA A 576 19.07 17.92 -0.41
N ALA A 577 18.44 17.22 0.54
CA ALA A 577 17.76 17.83 1.67
C ALA A 577 18.74 18.52 2.64
N SER A 578 19.92 17.92 2.86
CA SER A 578 20.93 18.39 3.81
C SER A 578 22.11 19.15 3.18
N ASP A 579 22.11 19.43 1.88
CA ASP A 579 23.23 20.11 1.22
C ASP A 579 23.33 21.59 1.63
N GLU A 580 24.28 21.90 2.51
CA GLU A 580 24.62 23.24 2.96
C GLU A 580 25.21 24.13 1.86
N ASN A 581 25.78 23.53 0.81
CA ASN A 581 26.46 24.25 -0.28
C ASN A 581 25.49 24.69 -1.39
N THR A 582 24.25 24.15 -1.40
CA THR A 582 23.22 24.49 -2.39
C THR A 582 22.11 25.32 -1.72
N PRO A 583 22.13 26.66 -1.89
CA PRO A 583 21.18 27.58 -1.27
C PRO A 583 19.72 27.19 -1.52
N ALA A 584 18.86 27.51 -0.55
CA ALA A 584 17.44 27.30 -0.68
C ALA A 584 16.79 28.37 -1.57
N THR A 585 15.94 27.92 -2.50
CA THR A 585 15.18 28.77 -3.43
C THR A 585 13.77 29.05 -2.91
N ASP A 586 13.01 29.90 -3.62
CA ASP A 586 11.56 30.11 -3.40
C ASP A 586 11.17 30.66 -2.02
N GLY A 587 12.11 31.26 -1.30
CA GLY A 587 11.89 31.74 0.07
C GLY A 587 11.95 30.64 1.14
N HIS A 588 12.35 29.41 0.77
CA HIS A 588 12.67 28.37 1.73
C HIS A 588 14.03 28.61 2.39
N THR A 589 14.29 27.90 3.49
CA THR A 589 15.58 27.87 4.19
C THR A 589 16.12 26.43 4.20
N LEU A 590 17.42 26.26 4.44
CA LEU A 590 18.02 24.93 4.60
C LEU A 590 17.34 24.14 5.74
N GLU A 591 17.15 24.77 6.91
CA GLU A 591 16.46 24.14 8.03
C GLU A 591 15.01 23.76 7.68
N GLY A 592 14.29 24.63 6.95
CA GLY A 592 12.95 24.33 6.45
C GLY A 592 12.91 23.16 5.45
N ARG A 593 13.94 23.01 4.60
CA ARG A 593 14.11 21.87 3.69
C ARG A 593 14.30 20.56 4.47
N ILE A 594 15.16 20.57 5.49
CA ILE A 594 15.45 19.39 6.32
C ILE A 594 14.21 19.00 7.16
N GLU A 595 13.53 19.97 7.80
CA GLU A 595 12.31 19.72 8.58
C GLU A 595 11.15 19.20 7.71
N HIS A 596 11.01 19.70 6.48
CA HIS A 596 10.02 19.18 5.54
C HIS A 596 10.34 17.75 5.09
N PHE A 597 11.61 17.44 4.81
CA PHE A 597 12.05 16.08 4.46
C PHE A 597 11.70 15.08 5.57
N ILE A 598 12.03 15.41 6.83
CA ILE A 598 11.72 14.58 8.00
C ILE A 598 10.21 14.41 8.18
N ARG A 599 9.43 15.46 7.94
CA ARG A 599 7.96 15.42 8.00
C ARG A 599 7.36 14.47 6.98
N GLU A 600 7.83 14.49 5.72
CA GLU A 600 7.34 13.54 4.72
C GLU A 600 7.71 12.10 5.06
N LEU A 601 8.90 11.82 5.61
CA LEU A 601 9.24 10.48 6.10
C LEU A 601 8.30 10.01 7.22
N ALA A 602 7.95 10.90 8.15
CA ALA A 602 6.98 10.61 9.21
C ALA A 602 5.58 10.30 8.64
N LEU A 603 5.14 11.07 7.63
CA LEU A 603 3.86 10.84 6.94
C LEU A 603 3.86 9.55 6.12
N ILE A 604 4.99 9.13 5.54
CA ILE A 604 5.10 7.79 4.91
C ILE A 604 4.92 6.69 5.95
N GLY A 605 5.52 6.83 7.13
CA GLY A 605 5.43 5.86 8.23
C GLY A 605 4.01 5.69 8.81
N ARG A 606 3.15 6.71 8.66
CA ARG A 606 1.77 6.72 9.21
C ARG A 606 0.67 6.88 8.17
N ALA A 607 0.96 6.64 6.89
CA ALA A 607 0.02 6.95 5.81
C ALA A 607 -1.36 6.31 5.99
N HIS A 608 -1.42 5.02 6.37
CA HIS A 608 -2.69 4.31 6.55
C HIS A 608 -3.33 4.50 7.95
N ASN A 609 -2.70 5.27 8.85
CA ASN A 609 -3.36 5.74 10.06
C ASN A 609 -4.47 6.77 9.76
N TRP A 610 -4.51 7.32 8.53
CA TRP A 610 -5.52 8.27 8.04
C TRP A 610 -6.72 7.62 7.36
N ASP A 611 -6.72 6.30 7.13
CA ASP A 611 -7.80 5.57 6.44
C ASP A 611 -9.18 5.65 7.15
N ARG A 612 -9.23 6.22 8.37
CA ARG A 612 -10.47 6.45 9.13
C ARG A 612 -10.99 7.87 8.96
N THR A 613 -12.32 7.98 8.84
CA THR A 613 -13.01 9.28 8.79
C THR A 613 -13.81 9.58 10.04
N ARG A 614 -13.89 10.86 10.42
CA ARG A 614 -14.74 11.39 11.49
C ARG A 614 -15.69 12.48 10.97
N PRO A 615 -16.89 12.65 11.54
CA PRO A 615 -17.75 13.77 11.21
C PRO A 615 -17.19 15.09 11.75
N VAL A 616 -17.36 16.16 10.99
CA VAL A 616 -16.90 17.53 11.28
C VAL A 616 -17.97 18.51 10.83
N GLN A 617 -18.29 19.50 11.64
CA GLN A 617 -19.03 20.65 11.16
C GLN A 617 -18.09 21.62 10.45
N ARG A 618 -18.39 21.90 9.18
CA ARG A 618 -17.79 23.01 8.43
C ARG A 618 -18.31 24.35 8.98
N ALA A 619 -17.60 25.43 8.67
CA ALA A 619 -17.95 26.78 9.12
C ALA A 619 -19.32 27.29 8.59
N ASP A 620 -19.90 26.63 7.60
CA ASP A 620 -21.24 26.88 7.06
C ASP A 620 -22.36 26.07 7.76
N GLY A 621 -22.01 25.26 8.76
CA GLY A 621 -22.94 24.40 9.49
C GLY A 621 -23.25 23.04 8.83
N THR A 622 -22.63 22.72 7.68
CA THR A 622 -22.77 21.41 7.05
C THR A 622 -21.89 20.36 7.73
N GLU A 623 -22.41 19.14 7.91
CA GLU A 623 -21.57 18.00 8.29
C GLU A 623 -20.80 17.49 7.08
N ALA A 624 -19.48 17.36 7.23
CA ALA A 624 -18.59 16.68 6.32
C ALA A 624 -17.88 15.54 7.07
N ARG A 625 -17.32 14.57 6.33
CA ARG A 625 -16.41 13.57 6.89
C ARG A 625 -14.98 13.98 6.51
N GLU A 626 -14.09 14.12 7.50
CA GLU A 626 -12.66 14.31 7.29
C GLU A 626 -11.88 13.05 7.66
N GLU A 627 -10.82 12.78 6.92
CA GLU A 627 -9.81 11.76 7.26
C GLU A 627 -8.91 12.31 8.37
N TYR A 628 -8.50 11.46 9.31
CA TYR A 628 -7.67 11.87 10.44
C TYR A 628 -6.68 10.78 10.83
N ASP A 629 -5.42 11.14 11.14
CA ASP A 629 -4.52 10.22 11.82
C ASP A 629 -5.21 9.76 13.10
N ASN A 630 -5.42 8.46 13.24
CA ASN A 630 -6.11 7.94 14.40
C ASN A 630 -5.27 8.09 15.70
N VAL A 631 -3.95 8.31 15.60
CA VAL A 631 -2.88 8.55 16.61
C VAL A 631 -2.78 7.50 17.73
N LYS A 632 -3.86 6.78 18.01
CA LYS A 632 -3.96 5.69 19.00
C LYS A 632 -3.29 4.41 18.52
N GLU A 633 -3.32 4.14 17.21
CA GLU A 633 -2.74 2.92 16.65
C GLU A 633 -1.29 3.16 16.23
N GLY A 634 -0.52 2.07 16.30
CA GLY A 634 0.87 2.02 15.87
C GLY A 634 1.07 2.40 14.41
N ASP A 635 2.31 2.49 13.99
CA ASP A 635 2.65 2.94 12.63
C ASP A 635 2.08 1.98 11.57
N MET A 636 1.31 2.53 10.62
CA MET A 636 0.79 1.84 9.45
C MET A 636 1.35 2.50 8.17
N PRO A 637 2.50 2.02 7.65
CA PRO A 637 3.23 2.69 6.59
C PRO A 637 2.56 2.54 5.22
N SER A 638 2.84 3.50 4.33
CA SER A 638 2.33 3.59 2.96
C SER A 638 2.60 2.35 2.09
N CYS A 639 1.69 2.10 1.15
CA CYS A 639 1.91 1.21 -0.01
C CYS A 639 3.05 1.69 -0.94
N TYR A 640 3.51 0.81 -1.84
CA TYR A 640 4.74 1.01 -2.63
C TYR A 640 4.71 2.27 -3.53
N SER A 641 3.57 2.56 -4.16
CA SER A 641 3.37 3.75 -4.99
C SER A 641 3.42 5.04 -4.14
N GLY A 642 2.73 5.04 -3.00
CA GLY A 642 2.67 6.18 -2.07
C GLY A 642 4.03 6.60 -1.49
N VAL A 643 4.92 5.65 -1.23
CA VAL A 643 6.30 5.95 -0.78
C VAL A 643 7.05 6.78 -1.83
N ASN A 644 7.03 6.38 -3.11
CA ASN A 644 7.74 7.10 -4.18
C ASN A 644 7.25 8.54 -4.35
N ARG A 645 5.93 8.76 -4.28
CA ARG A 645 5.31 10.07 -4.44
C ARG A 645 5.70 11.03 -3.32
N ARG A 646 5.63 10.58 -2.07
CA ARG A 646 6.04 11.37 -0.90
C ARG A 646 7.54 11.61 -0.85
N LEU A 647 8.37 10.61 -1.20
CA LEU A 647 9.82 10.80 -1.34
C LEU A 647 10.13 11.89 -2.37
N PHE A 648 9.50 11.88 -3.55
CA PHE A 648 9.69 12.97 -4.52
C PHE A 648 9.33 14.36 -3.96
N GLN A 649 8.28 14.45 -3.13
CA GLN A 649 7.82 15.71 -2.52
C GLN A 649 8.63 16.13 -1.27
N SER A 650 9.55 15.28 -0.78
CA SER A 650 10.31 15.52 0.45
C SER A 650 11.41 16.58 0.34
N VAL A 651 11.83 16.96 -0.87
CA VAL A 651 12.91 17.93 -1.09
C VAL A 651 12.36 19.22 -1.71
N ILE A 652 12.18 20.25 -0.87
CA ILE A 652 11.68 21.57 -1.24
C ILE A 652 12.80 22.61 -1.41
N GLY A 653 12.54 23.66 -2.21
CA GLY A 653 13.48 24.77 -2.38
C GLY A 653 14.88 24.36 -2.84
N HIS A 654 14.99 23.28 -3.63
CA HIS A 654 16.25 22.78 -4.17
C HIS A 654 16.30 23.04 -5.68
N PRO A 655 17.35 23.68 -6.24
CA PRO A 655 17.42 24.04 -7.66
C PRO A 655 17.13 22.88 -8.62
N PHE A 656 17.67 21.67 -8.35
CA PHE A 656 17.41 20.49 -9.19
C PHE A 656 16.01 19.86 -9.03
N MET A 657 15.17 20.35 -8.11
CA MET A 657 13.76 19.91 -7.97
C MET A 657 12.77 20.80 -8.73
N HIS A 658 13.22 21.89 -9.35
CA HIS A 658 12.36 22.80 -10.11
C HIS A 658 11.98 22.32 -11.51
N PRO A 659 10.83 22.74 -12.07
CA PRO A 659 10.58 22.67 -13.51
C PRO A 659 11.76 23.25 -14.31
N PHE A 660 12.31 22.52 -15.30
CA PHE A 660 13.27 23.14 -16.20
C PHE A 660 12.54 24.06 -17.18
N GLY A 661 12.94 25.33 -17.22
CA GLY A 661 12.27 26.36 -18.00
C GLY A 661 13.04 27.68 -17.98
N ASN A 662 12.47 28.70 -18.62
CA ASN A 662 13.09 30.02 -18.74
C ASN A 662 13.42 30.63 -17.37
N ASP A 663 12.58 30.41 -16.36
CA ASP A 663 12.74 30.93 -15.00
C ASP A 663 14.08 30.49 -14.36
N ILE A 664 14.50 29.24 -14.59
CA ILE A 664 15.84 28.76 -14.17
C ILE A 664 16.93 29.45 -14.99
N LEU A 665 16.76 29.56 -16.31
CA LEU A 665 17.75 30.20 -17.18
C LEU A 665 17.93 31.70 -16.85
N GLU A 666 16.85 32.39 -16.49
CA GLU A 666 16.86 33.79 -16.00
C GLU A 666 17.53 33.91 -14.64
N ALA A 667 17.28 32.98 -13.70
CA ALA A 667 17.97 32.96 -12.40
C ALA A 667 19.48 32.72 -12.55
N GLU A 668 19.90 31.75 -13.36
CA GLU A 668 21.31 31.49 -13.64
C GLU A 668 21.97 32.68 -14.36
N LEU A 669 21.28 33.29 -15.34
CA LEU A 669 21.75 34.48 -16.07
C LEU A 669 21.89 35.69 -15.13
N ARG A 670 20.91 35.91 -14.25
CA ARG A 670 20.94 36.95 -13.23
C ARG A 670 22.16 36.80 -12.33
N ASP A 671 22.38 35.62 -11.79
CA ASP A 671 23.41 35.40 -10.78
C ASP A 671 24.82 35.44 -11.41
N PHE A 672 24.95 34.95 -12.66
CA PHE A 672 26.13 35.16 -13.50
C PHE A 672 26.41 36.64 -13.77
N ALA A 673 25.42 37.40 -14.22
CA ALA A 673 25.57 38.82 -14.55
C ALA A 673 25.86 39.67 -13.31
N ARG A 674 25.15 39.46 -12.20
CA ARG A 674 25.45 40.11 -10.90
C ARG A 674 26.89 39.86 -10.45
N SER A 675 27.35 38.61 -10.54
CA SER A 675 28.73 38.24 -10.19
C SER A 675 29.76 38.92 -11.10
N HIS A 676 29.51 38.94 -12.41
CA HIS A 676 30.36 39.62 -13.39
C HIS A 676 30.43 41.13 -13.15
N PHE A 677 29.31 41.79 -12.88
CA PHE A 677 29.26 43.21 -12.57
C PHE A 677 29.99 43.55 -11.27
N LEU A 678 29.76 42.79 -10.19
CA LEU A 678 30.45 42.99 -8.91
C LEU A 678 31.97 42.86 -9.03
N GLN A 679 32.48 41.92 -9.84
CA GLN A 679 33.92 41.76 -10.08
C GLN A 679 34.55 42.95 -10.84
N GLN A 680 33.76 43.76 -11.55
CA GLN A 680 34.24 44.88 -12.37
C GLN A 680 33.93 46.27 -11.81
N LEU A 681 33.17 46.33 -10.70
CA LEU A 681 32.79 47.55 -9.98
C LEU A 681 33.92 48.04 -9.07
N THR A 682 34.65 49.07 -9.52
CA THR A 682 35.56 49.85 -8.67
C THR A 682 34.83 51.04 -8.03
N ALA A 683 35.42 51.66 -7.00
CA ALA A 683 34.84 52.83 -6.34
C ALA A 683 34.56 53.99 -7.31
N ASP A 684 35.53 54.28 -8.20
CA ASP A 684 35.41 55.36 -9.19
C ASP A 684 34.30 55.06 -10.22
N LYS A 685 34.25 53.82 -10.75
CA LYS A 685 33.18 53.39 -11.66
C LYS A 685 31.81 53.45 -11.00
N ARG A 686 31.71 53.10 -9.71
CA ARG A 686 30.43 53.14 -8.97
C ARG A 686 29.90 54.56 -8.85
N ALA A 687 30.74 55.57 -8.67
CA ALA A 687 30.31 56.97 -8.70
C ALA A 687 29.71 57.33 -10.06
N HIS A 688 30.44 57.09 -11.16
CA HIS A 688 29.94 57.35 -12.51
C HIS A 688 28.66 56.55 -12.86
N LEU A 689 28.50 55.33 -12.35
CA LEU A 689 27.30 54.52 -12.57
C LEU A 689 26.08 54.97 -11.73
N LEU A 690 26.29 55.57 -10.56
CA LEU A 690 25.23 56.21 -9.78
C LEU A 690 24.78 57.52 -10.45
N ASP A 691 25.73 58.33 -10.93
CA ASP A 691 25.41 59.53 -11.71
C ASP A 691 24.68 59.17 -13.02
N ALA A 692 25.03 58.04 -13.64
CA ALA A 692 24.35 57.50 -14.82
C ALA A 692 22.91 57.03 -14.50
N GLU A 693 22.69 56.39 -13.34
CA GLU A 693 21.35 56.02 -12.87
C GLU A 693 20.45 57.26 -12.72
N GLU A 694 20.97 58.33 -12.12
CA GLU A 694 20.24 59.59 -11.93
C GLU A 694 19.96 60.29 -13.27
N ALA A 695 20.95 60.35 -14.18
CA ALA A 695 20.76 60.90 -15.53
C ALA A 695 19.69 60.12 -16.33
N ILE A 696 19.70 58.78 -16.27
CA ILE A 696 18.68 57.93 -16.92
C ILE A 696 17.29 58.20 -16.33
N ALA A 697 17.17 58.29 -15.01
CA ALA A 697 15.90 58.59 -14.34
C ALA A 697 15.33 59.97 -14.70
N ASN A 698 16.22 60.96 -14.93
CA ASN A 698 15.87 62.33 -15.31
C ASN A 698 15.73 62.54 -16.84
N LEU A 699 15.93 61.49 -17.66
CA LEU A 699 15.95 61.55 -19.13
C LEU A 699 17.03 62.48 -19.72
N GLU A 700 18.16 62.61 -19.02
CA GLU A 700 19.32 63.41 -19.42
C GLU A 700 20.31 62.58 -20.28
N PRO A 701 21.05 63.22 -21.20
CA PRO A 701 22.05 62.51 -22.01
C PRO A 701 23.28 62.11 -21.17
N LEU A 702 23.65 60.83 -21.26
CA LEU A 702 24.84 60.30 -20.58
C LEU A 702 26.13 60.96 -21.08
N THR A 703 27.06 61.22 -20.16
CA THR A 703 28.41 61.71 -20.46
C THR A 703 29.32 60.60 -20.98
N GLY A 704 30.48 60.97 -21.55
CA GLY A 704 31.47 60.01 -22.03
C GLY A 704 31.93 59.04 -20.94
N ASP A 705 32.27 59.57 -19.75
CA ASP A 705 32.76 58.79 -18.62
C ASP A 705 31.70 57.83 -18.07
N GLN A 706 30.41 58.22 -18.10
CA GLN A 706 29.28 57.36 -17.73
C GLN A 706 29.08 56.21 -18.73
N LEU A 707 29.17 56.50 -20.04
CA LEU A 707 29.11 55.49 -21.09
C LEU A 707 30.29 54.52 -21.01
N GLU A 708 31.52 55.01 -20.83
CA GLU A 708 32.71 54.18 -20.65
C GLU A 708 32.60 53.29 -19.40
N ALA A 709 32.06 53.82 -18.30
CA ALA A 709 31.78 53.03 -17.10
C ALA A 709 30.81 51.87 -17.39
N MET A 710 29.68 52.12 -18.07
CA MET A 710 28.70 51.09 -18.45
C MET A 710 29.26 50.09 -19.47
N GLU A 711 30.01 50.56 -20.47
CA GLU A 711 30.65 49.70 -21.47
C GLU A 711 31.72 48.79 -20.84
N SER A 712 32.44 49.27 -19.82
CA SER A 712 33.44 48.47 -19.10
C SER A 712 32.86 47.29 -18.31
N LEU A 713 31.53 47.25 -18.10
CA LEU A 713 30.81 46.13 -17.48
C LEU A 713 30.26 45.13 -18.52
N ASN A 714 30.50 45.33 -19.81
CA ASN A 714 30.03 44.41 -20.85
C ASN A 714 30.58 42.98 -20.69
N ILE A 715 29.71 42.01 -20.92
CA ILE A 715 30.07 40.59 -20.97
C ILE A 715 30.69 40.31 -22.34
N SER A 716 31.87 39.69 -22.38
CA SER A 716 32.50 39.30 -23.65
C SER A 716 31.81 38.07 -24.25
N GLU A 717 31.82 37.95 -25.58
CA GLU A 717 31.23 36.80 -26.29
C GLU A 717 31.82 35.46 -25.81
N GLU A 718 33.11 35.42 -25.49
CA GLU A 718 33.77 34.25 -24.90
C GLU A 718 33.22 33.90 -23.51
N LYS A 719 33.00 34.89 -22.63
CA LYS A 719 32.39 34.67 -21.31
C LYS A 719 30.93 34.22 -21.43
N GLY A 720 30.17 34.82 -22.33
CA GLY A 720 28.78 34.44 -22.60
C GLY A 720 28.66 33.02 -23.14
N ARG A 721 29.53 32.63 -24.08
CA ARG A 721 29.58 31.26 -24.61
C ARG A 721 30.00 30.25 -23.55
N ALA A 722 31.06 30.53 -22.77
CA ALA A 722 31.50 29.66 -21.68
C ALA A 722 30.42 29.45 -20.60
N PHE A 723 29.61 30.49 -20.32
CA PHE A 723 28.44 30.38 -19.45
C PHE A 723 27.38 29.44 -20.05
N ILE A 724 26.98 29.65 -21.31
CA ILE A 724 26.02 28.77 -22.01
C ILE A 724 26.53 27.32 -22.06
N ASP A 725 27.80 27.08 -22.41
CA ASP A 725 28.40 25.75 -22.46
C ASP A 725 28.37 25.06 -21.07
N SER A 726 28.56 25.83 -19.99
CA SER A 726 28.50 25.31 -18.63
C SER A 726 27.07 24.93 -18.21
N LEU A 727 26.06 25.71 -18.60
CA LEU A 727 24.66 25.37 -18.38
C LEU A 727 24.19 24.20 -19.25
N GLN A 728 24.62 24.14 -20.51
CA GLN A 728 24.37 23.00 -21.39
C GLN A 728 24.95 21.71 -20.82
N LYS A 729 26.12 21.76 -20.17
CA LYS A 729 26.67 20.62 -19.43
C LYS A 729 25.86 20.31 -18.15
N LYS A 730 25.44 21.33 -17.39
CA LYS A 730 24.68 21.21 -16.13
C LYS A 730 23.28 20.62 -16.33
N TYR A 731 22.65 20.88 -17.46
CA TYR A 731 21.26 20.48 -17.78
C TYR A 731 21.16 19.59 -19.03
N ALA A 732 22.21 18.83 -19.36
CA ALA A 732 22.36 18.15 -20.64
C ALA A 732 21.19 17.24 -21.09
N GLU A 733 20.47 16.60 -20.16
CA GLU A 733 19.31 15.75 -20.47
C GLU A 733 18.02 16.54 -20.82
N GLU A 734 17.95 17.81 -20.46
CA GLU A 734 16.78 18.69 -20.67
C GLU A 734 17.10 19.88 -21.60
N TRP A 735 18.37 20.03 -22.00
CA TRP A 735 18.83 21.12 -22.84
C TRP A 735 18.30 21.01 -24.27
N THR A 736 17.66 22.07 -24.74
CA THR A 736 17.18 22.17 -26.13
C THR A 736 17.90 23.31 -26.87
N PRO A 737 17.91 23.32 -28.21
CA PRO A 737 18.41 24.46 -28.98
C PRO A 737 17.72 25.79 -28.63
N ALA A 738 16.47 25.75 -28.16
CA ALA A 738 15.75 26.93 -27.69
C ALA A 738 16.35 27.52 -26.39
N CYS A 739 16.91 26.69 -25.50
CA CYS A 739 17.61 27.17 -24.30
C CYS A 739 18.87 27.96 -24.67
N SER A 740 19.66 27.47 -25.64
CA SER A 740 20.80 28.21 -26.18
C SER A 740 20.38 29.50 -26.86
N ALA A 741 19.32 29.48 -27.68
CA ALA A 741 18.81 30.68 -28.35
C ALA A 741 18.31 31.74 -27.35
N PHE A 742 17.55 31.34 -26.33
CA PHE A 742 17.05 32.22 -25.27
C PHE A 742 18.20 32.97 -24.56
N LEU A 743 19.23 32.25 -24.12
CA LEU A 743 20.39 32.89 -23.47
C LEU A 743 21.24 33.73 -24.45
N GLN A 744 21.31 33.34 -25.71
CA GLN A 744 22.00 34.13 -26.74
C GLN A 744 21.31 35.46 -26.98
N ASP A 745 19.98 35.51 -27.04
CA ASP A 745 19.22 36.76 -27.20
C ASP A 745 19.46 37.76 -26.05
N TRP A 746 19.71 37.28 -24.83
CA TRP A 746 20.08 38.13 -23.68
C TRP A 746 21.55 38.57 -23.66
N LEU A 747 22.46 37.77 -24.23
CA LEU A 747 23.92 37.98 -24.21
C LEU A 747 24.48 38.59 -25.51
N VAL A 748 23.66 38.76 -26.54
CA VAL A 748 23.99 39.49 -27.76
C VAL A 748 23.44 40.91 -27.65
N LEU A 749 24.31 41.91 -27.75
CA LEU A 749 23.88 43.32 -27.81
C LEU A 749 23.24 43.62 -29.18
N PRO A 750 21.92 43.92 -29.25
CA PRO A 750 21.26 44.18 -30.52
C PRO A 750 21.62 45.57 -31.05
N ARG A 751 21.88 45.68 -32.36
CA ARG A 751 22.16 46.95 -33.04
C ARG A 751 20.92 47.82 -33.25
N ALA A 752 20.29 48.27 -32.16
CA ALA A 752 19.46 49.48 -32.08
C ALA A 752 19.03 49.74 -30.62
N GLY A 753 19.40 50.89 -30.06
CA GLY A 753 18.86 51.39 -28.78
C GLY A 753 19.45 50.83 -27.49
N ILE A 754 20.03 49.62 -27.49
CA ILE A 754 20.74 49.04 -26.35
C ILE A 754 22.24 49.06 -26.63
N THR A 755 23.02 49.79 -25.83
CA THR A 755 24.48 49.94 -26.01
C THR A 755 25.32 49.07 -25.08
N THR A 756 24.78 48.62 -23.94
CA THR A 756 25.52 47.86 -22.92
C THR A 756 24.70 46.76 -22.27
N HIS A 757 25.38 45.75 -21.71
CA HIS A 757 24.76 44.67 -20.94
C HIS A 757 24.14 45.17 -19.62
N VAL A 758 24.67 46.26 -19.08
CA VAL A 758 24.09 46.92 -17.90
C VAL A 758 22.68 47.41 -18.23
N SER A 759 22.46 47.96 -19.43
CA SER A 759 21.14 48.39 -19.89
C SER A 759 20.17 47.23 -20.17
N SER A 760 20.61 46.12 -20.78
CA SER A 760 19.71 44.98 -21.04
C SER A 760 19.37 44.18 -19.79
N LEU A 761 20.30 44.03 -18.86
CA LEU A 761 20.16 43.19 -17.66
C LEU A 761 19.80 43.98 -16.40
N TRP A 762 19.52 45.28 -16.49
CA TRP A 762 19.30 46.18 -15.34
C TRP A 762 18.23 45.66 -14.37
N MET A 763 17.05 45.35 -14.90
CA MET A 763 15.89 44.88 -14.12
C MET A 763 16.12 43.46 -13.58
N LEU A 764 16.62 42.56 -14.44
CA LEU A 764 16.89 41.16 -14.07
C LEU A 764 17.89 41.07 -12.92
N THR A 765 18.95 41.90 -12.96
CA THR A 765 20.02 41.90 -11.97
C THR A 765 19.78 42.77 -10.74
N ASP A 766 18.67 43.51 -10.65
CA ASP A 766 18.43 44.52 -9.61
C ASP A 766 19.66 45.42 -9.41
N PHE A 767 20.10 46.02 -10.52
CA PHE A 767 21.39 46.70 -10.61
C PHE A 767 21.47 47.92 -9.67
N SER A 768 20.35 48.62 -9.48
CA SER A 768 20.20 49.74 -8.54
C SER A 768 20.62 49.37 -7.10
N ASN A 769 20.17 48.24 -6.57
CA ASN A 769 20.59 47.78 -5.23
C ASN A 769 22.03 47.25 -5.21
N LEU A 770 22.52 46.72 -6.33
CA LEU A 770 23.90 46.26 -6.50
C LEU A 770 24.92 47.44 -6.50
N LEU A 771 24.54 48.60 -7.05
CA LEU A 771 25.30 49.85 -6.92
C LEU A 771 25.31 50.39 -5.49
N ARG A 772 24.19 50.29 -4.77
CA ARG A 772 23.99 50.90 -3.44
C ARG A 772 24.48 50.03 -2.27
N SER A 773 24.74 48.74 -2.50
CA SER A 773 25.30 47.83 -1.50
C SER A 773 26.73 48.22 -1.11
N PRO A 774 27.12 48.28 0.19
CA PRO A 774 28.47 48.67 0.59
C PRO A 774 29.54 47.74 0.01
N ALA A 775 30.72 48.27 -0.30
CA ALA A 775 31.83 47.48 -0.83
C ALA A 775 32.29 46.45 0.23
N PRO A 776 32.68 45.21 -0.16
CA PRO A 776 33.19 44.23 0.78
C PRO A 776 34.48 44.74 1.42
N VAL A 777 34.56 44.65 2.75
CA VAL A 777 35.75 45.02 3.52
C VAL A 777 36.83 43.95 3.34
N ASP A 778 38.02 44.35 2.90
CA ASP A 778 39.18 43.47 2.80
C ASP A 778 39.46 42.76 4.13
N SER A 779 39.20 41.45 4.16
CA SER A 779 39.59 40.55 5.25
C SER A 779 40.33 39.35 4.65
N PRO A 780 41.66 39.21 4.85
CA PRO A 780 42.43 38.14 4.24
C PRO A 780 42.26 36.81 5.00
N SER A 781 41.11 36.14 4.80
CA SER A 781 40.87 34.77 5.30
C SER A 781 39.69 34.05 4.61
N ALA A 782 39.62 34.04 3.26
CA ALA A 782 38.76 33.14 2.49
C ALA A 782 39.17 33.05 1.00
N ALA A 783 40.47 32.91 0.72
CA ALA A 783 40.95 32.89 -0.66
C ALA A 783 40.88 31.49 -1.30
N ARG A 784 39.85 31.31 -2.14
CA ARG A 784 39.80 30.39 -3.30
C ARG A 784 39.77 28.87 -3.04
N GLU A 785 38.55 28.32 -2.92
CA GLU A 785 38.14 27.14 -3.70
C GLU A 785 36.74 27.39 -4.28
N GLY A 786 36.69 28.05 -5.45
CA GLY A 786 35.43 28.43 -6.11
C GLY A 786 35.28 27.79 -7.48
N PHE A 787 34.39 26.80 -7.57
CA PHE A 787 33.63 26.32 -8.74
C PHE A 787 34.37 25.86 -10.03
N PHE A 788 35.66 26.17 -10.22
CA PHE A 788 36.45 25.74 -11.38
C PHE A 788 37.90 25.41 -10.99
N ALA A 789 38.16 24.15 -10.65
CA ALA A 789 39.52 23.62 -10.51
C ALA A 789 39.62 22.19 -11.09
N THR A 790 39.80 22.09 -12.40
CA THR A 790 40.20 20.82 -13.05
C THR A 790 41.66 20.51 -12.71
N THR A 791 41.93 19.66 -11.72
CA THR A 791 43.29 19.14 -11.47
C THR A 791 43.59 17.96 -12.40
N ASN A 792 43.87 18.28 -13.65
CA ASN A 792 44.58 17.38 -14.55
C ASN A 792 46.08 17.46 -14.20
N SER A 793 46.60 16.52 -13.42
CA SER A 793 48.05 16.41 -13.15
C SER A 793 48.54 14.99 -13.44
N ALA A 794 48.84 14.74 -14.72
CA ALA A 794 49.60 13.57 -15.12
C ALA A 794 51.07 13.73 -14.64
N ALA A 795 51.51 12.82 -13.76
CA ALA A 795 52.93 12.63 -13.44
C ALA A 795 53.34 11.22 -13.88
N SER A 796 54.16 11.16 -14.93
CA SER A 796 54.59 9.91 -15.55
C SER A 796 55.74 9.25 -14.79
N SER A 797 55.57 7.98 -14.41
CA SER A 797 56.69 7.04 -14.24
C SER A 797 56.25 5.62 -14.59
N GLY A 798 56.45 5.23 -15.85
CA GLY A 798 56.08 3.89 -16.31
C GLY A 798 57.14 2.83 -15.98
N ARG A 799 56.69 1.59 -15.78
CA ARG A 799 57.41 0.36 -16.19
C ARG A 799 56.37 -0.70 -16.57
N GLN A 800 56.56 -1.30 -17.73
CA GLN A 800 55.70 -2.36 -18.30
C GLN A 800 56.22 -3.76 -17.96
N ALA A 801 55.30 -4.73 -18.00
CA ALA A 801 55.52 -6.19 -18.18
C ALA A 801 56.29 -6.92 -17.05
N SER A 802 56.08 -8.20 -16.73
CA SER A 802 55.17 -9.27 -17.22
C SER A 802 54.83 -10.21 -16.02
N SER A 803 54.13 -11.36 -16.08
CA SER A 803 53.47 -12.17 -17.13
C SER A 803 52.59 -13.25 -16.46
N ASP A 804 51.55 -13.72 -17.16
CA ASP A 804 51.01 -15.10 -17.21
C ASP A 804 51.00 -16.08 -16.01
N ASN A 805 49.82 -16.71 -15.88
CA ASN A 805 49.56 -18.13 -15.54
C ASN A 805 49.78 -18.65 -14.11
N GLY A 806 48.85 -19.53 -13.68
CA GLY A 806 49.16 -20.65 -12.79
C GLY A 806 48.05 -21.07 -11.85
N ASP A 807 47.30 -22.12 -12.21
CA ASP A 807 46.41 -22.84 -11.29
C ASP A 807 47.15 -23.50 -10.12
N GLY A 808 46.43 -23.76 -9.02
CA GLY A 808 46.48 -25.11 -8.43
C GLY A 808 46.87 -25.29 -6.95
N TYR A 809 45.92 -25.89 -6.23
CA TYR A 809 46.11 -27.01 -5.28
C TYR A 809 46.75 -26.82 -3.88
N THR A 810 45.89 -27.07 -2.89
CA THR A 810 46.08 -27.87 -1.64
C THR A 810 47.15 -27.51 -0.59
N ASP A 811 46.64 -27.07 0.56
CA ASP A 811 46.45 -27.87 1.80
C ASP A 811 47.66 -28.36 2.65
N ILE A 812 47.38 -28.45 3.97
CA ILE A 812 48.08 -29.18 5.05
C ILE A 812 49.37 -28.59 5.70
N SER A 813 49.21 -28.39 7.02
CA SER A 813 50.16 -28.56 8.14
C SER A 813 50.95 -27.38 8.75
N CYS A 814 50.57 -27.08 10.01
CA CYS A 814 51.39 -27.07 11.22
C CYS A 814 52.80 -26.43 11.21
N GLN A 815 52.99 -25.40 12.05
CA GLN A 815 53.64 -25.58 13.36
C GLN A 815 53.55 -24.32 14.25
N SER A 816 53.31 -24.51 15.55
CA SER A 816 53.57 -23.49 16.60
C SER A 816 55.02 -23.61 17.08
N PRO A 817 55.58 -22.55 17.71
CA PRO A 817 55.52 -22.44 19.18
C PRO A 817 55.25 -20.99 19.64
N GLY A 818 54.90 -20.68 20.90
CA GLY A 818 54.67 -21.51 22.09
C GLY A 818 54.93 -20.70 23.38
N SER A 819 54.28 -21.05 24.50
CA SER A 819 54.61 -20.67 25.91
C SER A 819 54.54 -19.17 26.31
N SER A 820 54.18 -18.76 27.54
CA SER A 820 53.76 -19.50 28.77
C SER A 820 53.17 -18.56 29.86
N SER A 821 52.78 -19.15 31.01
CA SER A 821 52.32 -18.56 32.30
C SER A 821 50.84 -18.16 32.36
N GLN A 822 49.96 -18.96 33.00
CA GLN A 822 49.73 -19.19 34.45
C GLN A 822 48.81 -18.11 35.06
N SER A 823 47.52 -18.38 35.29
CA SER A 823 46.93 -19.09 36.47
C SER A 823 47.00 -18.29 37.77
N ARG A 824 45.99 -18.24 38.66
CA ARG A 824 44.61 -18.78 38.69
C ARG A 824 43.89 -18.04 39.84
N GLY A 825 42.57 -17.92 39.77
CA GLY A 825 41.74 -17.32 40.83
C GLY A 825 40.28 -17.33 40.40
#